data_AF-A0A7R6XRG6-F1
#
_entry.id   AF-A0A7R6XRG6-F1
#
_cell.length_a   1.000
_cell.length_b   1.000
_cell.length_c   1.000
_cell.angle_alpha   90.00
_cell.angle_beta   90.00
_cell.angle_gamma   90.00
#
_symmetry.space_group_name_H-M   'P 1'
#
loop_
_entity.id
_entity.type
_entity.pdbx_description
1 polymer ?
#
loop_
_entity_poly.entity_id
_entity_poly.type
_entity_poly.pdbx_seq_one_letter_code
_entity_poly.pdbx_strand_id
1 'polypeptide(L)'
;MVDDNELERLRNIMAPAPDAEAKARAIAAAMQAFDEEEKISVAAQGSASGLRLTERAQKLWREIMQKKLIATPAIAGLVALPIAGYATLQMLREPPPRIAGDEKITETLADKPATNGPAAKGPATNELATLKPIAEADKQKKDTDNESRDATEALVAPASPPKSEAGGLAKQDALQRSEPAPAPTASGEVALNGAAAPVDAARAGRVPGTAAESKLMAQPSTLPADQMLPQEENRDRVEDFKTNPVHAALEDPVSTFSIDVDTASYSFVQRSLKEGYLPQADTVRVEEMINYFPYDWKGPDAASTPFNSTVSVMPTPWNEHTKLMHVAIKGFDVKPTEQPKANLVFLIDVSGSMNEQDKLPLLQSAFRLLVSKLKPDDIVSIVTYAGDAGTVLMPTKVAEKDKILSAIDHLQPGGSTAGEAGIREAYKLAQQSFVKDGVNRVMLATDGDFNVGQTDDDDLKRLIEQERKTGVFLSVFGFGRGNLNDQMMQTIAQNGNGTAAYIDTLAEAEKVLVEDASSTLFTIAKDVKIQVEFNPNKVSEYRLIGYETRALNREDFNNDRVDAGDIGSGHSVTAIYEITPKGSGGEQIDPLRYGQATVNNGGVANADEYAFVKIRYKLPNEDTSKLITTPVTSANEVESFDQAGTDQRFSVAVAAFGQKLRDEDATAKFGYDKIMEIATAARGADPFGYRSEFLSLVRLASALGGNR
;
A
#
# COMPACT_ATOMS: atom_id res chain seq x y z
N MET A 1 18.42 -35.60 -28.59
CA MET A 1 18.90 -36.52 -27.54
C MET A 1 20.38 -36.24 -27.36
N VAL A 2 20.76 -35.69 -26.22
CA VAL A 2 22.14 -35.79 -25.72
C VAL A 2 22.22 -37.12 -24.97
N ASP A 3 23.38 -37.77 -24.97
CA ASP A 3 23.58 -39.03 -24.25
C ASP A 3 23.71 -38.75 -22.74
N ASP A 4 22.92 -39.44 -21.90
CA ASP A 4 22.94 -39.26 -20.44
C ASP A 4 24.35 -39.49 -19.84
N ASN A 5 25.18 -40.26 -20.55
CA ASN A 5 26.60 -40.50 -20.24
C ASN A 5 27.45 -39.21 -20.18
N GLU A 6 27.09 -38.14 -20.91
CA GLU A 6 27.83 -36.87 -20.87
C GLU A 6 27.49 -36.05 -19.61
N LEU A 7 26.22 -36.08 -19.16
CA LEU A 7 25.78 -35.39 -17.95
C LEU A 7 26.37 -36.04 -16.68
N GLU A 8 26.45 -37.38 -16.63
CA GLU A 8 27.13 -38.06 -15.52
C GLU A 8 28.64 -37.79 -15.47
N ARG A 9 29.29 -37.58 -16.62
CA ARG A 9 30.71 -37.17 -16.66
C ARG A 9 30.89 -35.78 -16.09
N LEU A 10 30.11 -34.79 -16.55
CA LEU A 10 30.16 -33.41 -16.06
C LEU A 10 29.97 -33.34 -14.54
N ARG A 11 29.06 -34.14 -13.99
CA ARG A 11 28.75 -34.20 -12.54
C ARG A 11 29.93 -34.68 -11.68
N ASN A 12 30.90 -35.38 -12.26
CA ASN A 12 32.08 -35.91 -11.56
C ASN A 12 33.39 -35.18 -11.90
N ILE A 13 33.36 -34.09 -12.68
CA ILE A 13 34.54 -33.24 -12.89
C ILE A 13 34.78 -32.42 -11.62
N MET A 14 35.85 -32.73 -10.91
CA MET A 14 36.31 -31.92 -9.79
C MET A 14 36.72 -30.54 -10.31
N ALA A 15 36.05 -29.48 -9.85
CA ALA A 15 36.30 -28.12 -10.32
C ALA A 15 37.79 -27.74 -10.14
N PRO A 16 38.44 -27.14 -11.15
CA PRO A 16 39.85 -26.78 -11.05
C PRO A 16 40.05 -25.78 -9.90
N ALA A 17 41.10 -25.99 -9.11
CA ALA A 17 41.48 -25.07 -8.05
C ALA A 17 41.72 -23.66 -8.63
N PRO A 18 41.37 -22.58 -7.91
CA PRO A 18 41.39 -21.22 -8.45
C PRO A 18 42.81 -20.78 -8.81
N ASP A 19 43.12 -20.81 -10.10
CA ASP A 19 44.40 -20.33 -10.65
C ASP A 19 44.49 -18.79 -10.55
N ALA A 20 45.48 -18.33 -9.78
CA ALA A 20 45.77 -16.91 -9.63
C ALA A 20 46.23 -16.26 -10.95
N GLU A 21 46.91 -16.99 -11.83
CA GLU A 21 47.31 -16.48 -13.15
C GLU A 21 46.13 -16.38 -14.12
N ALA A 22 45.18 -17.31 -14.09
CA ALA A 22 43.91 -17.19 -14.82
C ALA A 22 43.11 -15.98 -14.34
N LYS A 23 43.00 -15.77 -13.01
CA LYS A 23 42.33 -14.58 -12.46
C LYS A 23 43.04 -13.28 -12.85
N ALA A 24 44.37 -13.24 -12.78
CA ALA A 24 45.16 -12.08 -13.20
C ALA A 24 44.99 -11.78 -14.70
N ARG A 25 45.01 -12.80 -15.56
CA ARG A 25 44.77 -12.66 -17.01
C ARG A 25 43.35 -12.19 -17.32
N ALA A 26 42.34 -12.68 -16.60
CA ALA A 26 40.95 -12.23 -16.77
C ALA A 26 40.76 -10.76 -16.39
N ILE A 27 41.38 -10.31 -15.28
CA ILE A 27 41.36 -8.90 -14.87
C ILE A 27 42.12 -8.02 -15.88
N ALA A 28 43.30 -8.45 -16.34
CA ALA A 28 44.07 -7.73 -17.35
C ALA A 28 43.30 -7.60 -18.69
N ALA A 29 42.62 -8.66 -19.14
CA ALA A 29 41.79 -8.62 -20.34
C ALA A 29 40.56 -7.69 -20.17
N ALA A 30 39.92 -7.68 -18.99
CA ALA A 30 38.80 -6.78 -18.71
C ALA A 30 39.25 -5.30 -18.66
N MET A 31 40.40 -5.01 -18.05
CA MET A 31 41.00 -3.66 -18.08
C MET A 31 41.38 -3.26 -19.51
N GLN A 32 41.96 -4.17 -20.30
CA GLN A 32 42.33 -3.87 -21.69
C GLN A 32 41.10 -3.60 -22.57
N ALA A 33 39.99 -4.30 -22.36
CA ALA A 33 38.73 -4.02 -23.07
C ALA A 33 38.16 -2.64 -22.69
N PHE A 34 38.15 -2.28 -21.41
CA PHE A 34 37.75 -0.96 -20.93
C PHE A 34 38.62 0.17 -21.53
N ASP A 35 39.94 -0.04 -21.54
CA ASP A 35 40.92 0.83 -22.19
C ASP A 35 40.69 0.94 -23.72
N GLU A 36 40.09 -0.06 -24.37
CA GLU A 36 39.78 -0.02 -25.81
C GLU A 36 38.44 0.70 -26.09
N GLU A 37 37.44 0.58 -25.21
CA GLU A 37 36.19 1.37 -25.28
C GLU A 37 36.45 2.87 -25.08
N GLU A 38 37.29 3.27 -24.12
CA GLU A 38 37.66 4.68 -23.91
C GLU A 38 38.25 5.32 -25.18
N LYS A 39 39.04 4.55 -25.94
CA LYS A 39 39.71 5.02 -27.18
C LYS A 39 38.78 5.17 -28.39
N ILE A 40 37.54 4.69 -28.32
CA ILE A 40 36.54 4.77 -29.41
C ILE A 40 35.56 5.94 -29.20
N SER A 41 35.47 6.49 -27.97
CA SER A 41 34.48 7.50 -27.57
C SER A 41 34.78 8.96 -27.98
N VAL A 42 34.76 9.28 -29.28
CA VAL A 42 34.90 10.68 -29.77
C VAL A 42 33.56 11.45 -29.70
N ALA A 43 32.89 11.41 -28.55
CA ALA A 43 31.68 12.19 -28.27
C ALA A 43 31.48 12.40 -26.76
N ALA A 44 31.67 13.62 -26.26
CA ALA A 44 31.42 13.96 -24.86
C ALA A 44 29.93 14.23 -24.62
N GLN A 45 29.18 13.22 -24.11
CA GLN A 45 27.84 13.44 -23.58
C GLN A 45 27.92 14.06 -22.17
N GLY A 46 28.05 15.39 -22.12
CA GLY A 46 28.00 16.17 -20.89
C GLY A 46 27.23 17.47 -21.08
N SER A 47 26.22 17.71 -20.23
CA SER A 47 25.47 18.97 -20.24
C SER A 47 26.32 20.14 -19.72
N ALA A 48 26.23 21.30 -20.36
CA ALA A 48 27.06 22.45 -20.03
C ALA A 48 26.73 23.07 -18.65
N SER A 49 27.68 22.95 -17.72
CA SER A 49 27.94 23.89 -16.61
C SER A 49 26.73 24.36 -15.76
N GLY A 50 26.23 23.47 -14.87
CA GLY A 50 25.51 23.87 -13.66
C GLY A 50 26.46 23.93 -12.44
N LEU A 51 26.33 24.96 -11.59
CA LEU A 51 27.16 25.11 -10.38
C LEU A 51 26.80 24.07 -9.31
N ARG A 52 27.81 23.44 -8.68
CA ARG A 52 27.62 22.38 -7.68
C ARG A 52 26.96 22.91 -6.39
N LEU A 53 25.92 22.21 -5.92
CA LEU A 53 25.14 22.61 -4.74
C LEU A 53 25.96 22.77 -3.44
N THR A 54 27.07 22.01 -3.30
CA THR A 54 27.96 22.09 -2.13
C THR A 54 28.61 23.47 -1.94
N GLU A 55 28.83 24.23 -3.02
CA GLU A 55 29.37 25.60 -2.91
C GLU A 55 28.34 26.60 -2.38
N ARG A 56 27.05 26.43 -2.74
CA ARG A 56 25.96 27.24 -2.16
C ARG A 56 25.86 27.04 -0.65
N ALA A 57 25.87 25.78 -0.20
CA ALA A 57 25.80 25.45 1.23
C ALA A 57 26.98 26.05 2.02
N GLN A 58 28.22 25.87 1.55
CA GLN A 58 29.39 26.44 2.22
C GLN A 58 29.42 27.97 2.19
N LYS A 59 28.94 28.63 1.13
CA LYS A 59 28.89 30.09 1.06
C LYS A 59 27.88 30.66 2.05
N LEU A 60 26.69 30.06 2.13
CA LEU A 60 25.65 30.46 3.08
C LEU A 60 26.13 30.32 4.54
N TRP A 61 26.78 29.19 4.87
CA TRP A 61 27.35 28.96 6.21
C TRP A 61 28.45 29.96 6.56
N ARG A 62 29.31 30.35 5.61
CA ARG A 62 30.36 31.36 5.85
C ARG A 62 29.79 32.76 6.08
N GLU A 63 28.75 33.16 5.32
CA GLU A 63 28.08 34.46 5.51
C GLU A 63 27.30 34.53 6.83
N ILE A 64 26.69 33.43 7.28
CA ILE A 64 26.03 33.32 8.59
C ILE A 64 27.06 33.40 9.73
N MET A 65 28.15 32.63 9.66
CA MET A 65 29.16 32.55 10.73
C MET A 65 30.03 33.83 10.86
N GLN A 66 30.06 34.71 9.86
CA GLN A 66 30.79 35.99 9.94
C GLN A 66 30.00 37.12 10.64
N LYS A 67 28.69 36.98 10.88
CA LYS A 67 27.86 38.02 11.53
C LYS A 67 27.70 37.79 13.04
N LYS A 68 28.75 38.06 13.81
CA LYS A 68 28.69 38.03 15.29
C LYS A 68 27.96 39.25 15.89
N LEU A 69 26.91 38.95 16.67
CA LEU A 69 26.51 39.61 17.93
C LEU A 69 26.30 41.14 17.96
N ILE A 70 25.04 41.57 17.81
CA ILE A 70 24.45 42.68 18.60
C ILE A 70 22.98 42.34 18.93
N ALA A 71 22.70 41.64 20.04
CA ALA A 71 21.32 41.34 20.47
C ALA A 71 21.15 40.98 21.98
N THR A 72 21.94 41.57 22.88
CA THR A 72 21.71 41.50 24.34
C THR A 72 21.57 42.94 24.84
N PRO A 73 20.43 43.36 25.44
CA PRO A 73 19.50 42.56 26.25
C PRO A 73 18.00 42.68 25.87
N ALA A 74 17.37 41.59 25.43
CA ALA A 74 15.91 41.50 25.30
C ALA A 74 15.29 40.30 26.08
N ILE A 75 16.06 39.23 26.27
CA ILE A 75 15.56 37.93 26.76
C ILE A 75 15.19 37.95 28.26
N ALA A 76 15.74 38.88 29.06
CA ALA A 76 15.46 38.98 30.49
C ALA A 76 13.99 39.33 30.83
N GLY A 77 13.23 39.93 29.90
CA GLY A 77 11.84 40.32 30.15
C GLY A 77 10.83 39.16 30.05
N LEU A 78 11.10 38.15 29.22
CA LEU A 78 10.11 37.12 28.87
C LEU A 78 9.94 36.02 29.93
N VAL A 79 10.91 35.85 30.85
CA VAL A 79 10.85 34.85 31.92
C VAL A 79 10.03 35.33 33.13
N ALA A 80 9.82 36.64 33.28
CA ALA A 80 9.12 37.21 34.44
C ALA A 80 7.58 37.09 34.35
N LEU A 81 7.02 37.15 33.13
CA LEU A 81 5.57 37.18 32.92
C LEU A 81 4.83 35.88 33.30
N PRO A 82 5.32 34.66 32.98
CA PRO A 82 4.64 33.42 33.35
C PRO A 82 4.50 33.23 34.87
N ILE A 83 5.52 33.63 35.63
CA ILE A 83 5.59 33.44 37.08
C ILE A 83 4.56 34.34 37.80
N ALA A 84 4.40 35.59 37.35
CA ALA A 84 3.38 36.51 37.87
C ALA A 84 1.94 36.04 37.54
N GLY A 85 1.73 35.49 36.35
CA GLY A 85 0.44 34.91 35.94
C GLY A 85 0.05 33.69 36.77
N TYR A 86 0.99 32.80 37.07
CA TYR A 86 0.70 31.61 37.87
C TYR A 86 0.37 31.94 39.35
N ALA A 87 1.09 32.91 39.94
CA ALA A 87 0.87 33.33 41.34
C ALA A 87 -0.53 33.94 41.57
N THR A 88 -1.00 34.78 40.65
CA THR A 88 -2.34 35.39 40.73
C THR A 88 -3.47 34.38 40.54
N LEU A 89 -3.26 33.34 39.72
CA LEU A 89 -4.25 32.31 39.45
C LEU A 89 -4.41 31.30 40.61
N GLN A 90 -3.40 31.10 41.45
CA GLN A 90 -3.57 30.35 42.71
C GLN A 90 -4.35 31.14 43.77
N MET A 91 -4.11 32.45 43.92
CA MET A 91 -4.82 33.29 44.90
C MET A 91 -6.34 33.43 44.65
N LEU A 92 -6.83 33.06 43.46
CA LEU A 92 -8.26 33.00 43.15
C LEU A 92 -8.92 31.63 43.43
N ARG A 93 -8.18 30.63 43.95
CA ARG A 93 -8.68 29.25 44.16
C ARG A 93 -8.96 28.86 45.62
N GLU A 94 -8.74 29.75 46.58
CA GLU A 94 -9.10 29.50 47.98
C GLU A 94 -10.57 29.88 48.28
N PRO A 95 -11.40 28.96 48.80
CA PRO A 95 -12.74 29.30 49.29
C PRO A 95 -12.67 29.95 50.69
N PRO A 96 -13.59 30.88 51.04
CA PRO A 96 -13.54 31.58 52.32
C PRO A 96 -13.81 30.65 53.52
N PRO A 97 -13.18 30.90 54.68
CA PRO A 97 -13.31 30.04 55.86
C PRO A 97 -14.72 30.12 56.48
N ARG A 98 -15.22 28.97 56.95
CA ARG A 98 -16.51 28.87 57.66
C ARG A 98 -16.33 29.29 59.13
N ILE A 99 -17.11 30.28 59.56
CA ILE A 99 -17.32 30.59 60.98
C ILE A 99 -18.46 29.72 61.51
N ALA A 100 -18.31 29.16 62.71
CA ALA A 100 -19.37 28.42 63.39
C ALA A 100 -20.30 29.37 64.18
N GLY A 101 -21.60 29.07 64.16
CA GLY A 101 -22.64 29.78 64.90
C GLY A 101 -23.84 28.86 65.07
N ASP A 102 -24.49 28.93 66.23
CA ASP A 102 -25.44 27.93 66.72
C ASP A 102 -26.90 28.46 66.76
N GLU A 103 -27.84 27.58 67.11
CA GLU A 103 -29.23 27.84 67.52
C GLU A 103 -30.29 28.40 66.52
N LYS A 104 -31.20 27.49 66.13
CA LYS A 104 -32.67 27.47 66.42
C LYS A 104 -33.64 28.62 66.03
N ILE A 105 -34.91 28.19 65.96
CA ILE A 105 -36.21 28.93 65.89
C ILE A 105 -36.57 29.44 64.49
N THR A 106 -37.46 28.79 63.71
CA THR A 106 -38.95 28.62 63.75
C THR A 106 -39.75 29.87 63.30
N GLU A 107 -40.84 29.62 62.52
CA GLU A 107 -42.00 30.51 62.24
C GLU A 107 -41.79 31.70 61.27
N THR A 108 -42.77 32.19 60.47
CA THR A 108 -44.15 31.72 60.12
C THR A 108 -44.69 32.41 58.85
N LEU A 109 -45.67 31.77 58.17
CA LEU A 109 -46.87 32.34 57.47
C LEU A 109 -46.67 33.41 56.35
N ALA A 110 -47.60 33.63 55.41
CA ALA A 110 -48.98 33.15 55.13
C ALA A 110 -49.25 33.27 53.59
N ASP A 111 -50.34 32.86 52.94
CA ASP A 111 -51.50 31.97 53.18
C ASP A 111 -52.07 31.64 51.75
N LYS A 112 -52.54 30.43 51.41
CA LYS A 112 -53.96 29.97 51.36
C LYS A 112 -54.90 30.60 50.28
N PRO A 113 -56.06 29.97 49.95
CA PRO A 113 -56.33 28.52 49.76
C PRO A 113 -57.41 28.15 48.69
N ALA A 114 -57.69 26.84 48.54
CA ALA A 114 -59.01 26.20 48.22
C ALA A 114 -59.60 26.38 46.79
N THR A 115 -60.32 25.42 46.15
CA THR A 115 -60.74 24.00 46.40
C THR A 115 -61.08 23.34 45.02
N ASN A 116 -61.68 22.16 44.76
CA ASN A 116 -62.49 21.16 45.51
C ASN A 116 -62.44 19.75 44.84
N GLY A 117 -63.23 18.77 45.29
CA GLY A 117 -63.51 17.45 44.64
C GLY A 117 -65.03 17.22 44.36
N PRO A 118 -65.58 15.98 44.35
CA PRO A 118 -64.96 14.65 44.61
C PRO A 118 -65.49 13.42 43.77
N ALA A 119 -65.02 12.19 44.10
CA ALA A 119 -65.65 10.85 43.94
C ALA A 119 -65.70 10.15 42.53
N ALA A 120 -65.73 8.80 42.36
CA ALA A 120 -65.36 7.61 43.20
C ALA A 120 -65.41 6.24 42.42
N LYS A 121 -64.90 5.15 43.05
CA LYS A 121 -65.03 3.67 42.78
C LYS A 121 -63.87 2.91 42.08
N GLY A 122 -63.67 1.64 42.48
CA GLY A 122 -62.71 0.61 41.95
C GLY A 122 -63.44 -0.58 41.26
N PRO A 123 -62.96 -1.86 41.27
CA PRO A 123 -62.08 -2.52 42.29
C PRO A 123 -61.02 -3.57 41.80
N ALA A 124 -60.25 -4.16 42.75
CA ALA A 124 -59.62 -5.52 42.76
C ALA A 124 -58.48 -5.87 41.75
N THR A 125 -57.48 -6.75 42.02
CA THR A 125 -56.90 -7.42 43.23
C THR A 125 -55.54 -8.06 42.89
N ASN A 126 -54.58 -8.08 43.84
CA ASN A 126 -53.42 -9.02 44.01
C ASN A 126 -52.39 -9.19 42.84
N GLU A 127 -51.10 -9.55 43.04
CA GLU A 127 -50.25 -9.70 44.23
C GLU A 127 -48.75 -9.50 43.87
N LEU A 128 -47.84 -9.55 44.85
CA LEU A 128 -46.38 -9.43 44.65
C LEU A 128 -45.59 -10.43 45.53
N ALA A 129 -44.46 -10.91 44.98
CA ALA A 129 -43.22 -11.32 45.66
C ALA A 129 -42.91 -12.81 45.93
N THR A 130 -41.58 -13.04 46.02
CA THR A 130 -40.84 -14.12 46.74
C THR A 130 -40.88 -15.57 46.21
N LEU A 131 -39.77 -16.03 45.61
CA LEU A 131 -38.73 -16.84 46.30
C LEU A 131 -37.49 -17.20 45.42
N LYS A 132 -36.43 -17.64 46.11
CA LYS A 132 -35.17 -18.31 45.67
C LYS A 132 -34.96 -19.52 46.64
N PRO A 133 -34.02 -20.47 46.44
CA PRO A 133 -33.33 -20.97 45.25
C PRO A 133 -33.50 -22.52 45.15
N ILE A 134 -32.40 -23.31 45.05
CA ILE A 134 -32.28 -24.80 45.02
C ILE A 134 -32.61 -25.39 43.62
N ALA A 135 -31.76 -26.10 42.85
CA ALA A 135 -30.46 -26.79 43.00
C ALA A 135 -30.49 -28.31 43.31
N GLU A 136 -29.66 -29.06 42.58
CA GLU A 136 -29.24 -30.47 42.80
C GLU A 136 -30.29 -31.62 42.66
N ALA A 137 -29.94 -32.85 42.27
CA ALA A 137 -28.81 -33.34 41.44
C ALA A 137 -28.96 -34.83 41.03
N ASP A 138 -28.12 -35.24 40.06
CA ASP A 138 -27.36 -36.51 40.01
C ASP A 138 -28.01 -37.86 39.57
N LYS A 139 -27.11 -38.73 39.08
CA LYS A 139 -27.16 -40.21 38.90
C LYS A 139 -28.14 -40.82 37.88
N GLN A 140 -27.85 -42.01 37.33
CA GLN A 140 -26.58 -42.63 36.83
C GLN A 140 -26.92 -44.03 36.30
N LYS A 141 -26.23 -44.48 35.23
CA LYS A 141 -26.04 -45.93 34.88
C LYS A 141 -27.34 -46.69 34.53
N LYS A 142 -27.32 -47.89 33.93
CA LYS A 142 -26.28 -48.68 33.22
C LYS A 142 -27.02 -49.67 32.29
N ASP A 143 -26.35 -50.11 31.21
CA ASP A 143 -26.53 -51.43 30.58
C ASP A 143 -27.94 -51.74 29.97
N THR A 144 -28.15 -52.68 29.04
CA THR A 144 -27.29 -53.58 28.25
C THR A 144 -28.00 -53.99 26.95
N ASP A 145 -27.28 -54.60 26.00
CA ASP A 145 -27.73 -55.70 25.11
C ASP A 145 -28.84 -55.47 24.03
N ASN A 146 -28.81 -56.10 22.84
CA ASN A 146 -27.77 -56.83 22.10
C ASN A 146 -28.17 -57.02 20.61
N GLU A 147 -27.24 -57.44 19.74
CA GLU A 147 -27.42 -58.13 18.43
C GLU A 147 -28.22 -57.43 17.31
N SER A 148 -27.93 -57.60 16.01
CA SER A 148 -26.78 -58.12 15.23
C SER A 148 -26.93 -57.60 13.76
N ARG A 149 -26.03 -57.75 12.77
CA ARG A 149 -25.14 -58.88 12.48
C ARG A 149 -24.14 -58.61 11.32
N ASP A 150 -22.92 -59.14 11.42
CA ASP A 150 -21.97 -59.69 10.40
C ASP A 150 -21.73 -58.97 9.03
N ALA A 151 -20.58 -59.01 8.35
CA ALA A 151 -19.21 -59.56 8.54
C ALA A 151 -18.34 -59.04 7.33
N THR A 152 -17.01 -59.03 7.22
CA THR A 152 -15.79 -59.28 8.05
C THR A 152 -14.62 -58.53 7.30
N GLU A 153 -13.29 -58.67 7.43
CA GLU A 153 -12.27 -59.49 8.16
C GLU A 153 -10.98 -58.61 8.24
N ALA A 154 -10.27 -58.49 9.37
CA ALA A 154 -9.07 -59.27 9.79
C ALA A 154 -7.72 -58.94 9.09
N LEU A 155 -6.54 -58.90 9.74
CA LEU A 155 -6.17 -58.93 11.18
C LEU A 155 -4.70 -58.42 11.37
N VAL A 156 -4.46 -57.67 12.46
CA VAL A 156 -3.24 -57.68 13.34
C VAL A 156 -1.87 -57.12 12.88
N ALA A 157 -1.20 -56.46 13.85
CA ALA A 157 0.23 -56.12 13.90
C ALA A 157 0.83 -56.49 15.28
N PRO A 158 2.17 -56.61 15.44
CA PRO A 158 2.77 -56.48 16.78
C PRO A 158 4.14 -55.76 16.88
N ALA A 159 4.26 -54.94 17.93
CA ALA A 159 5.39 -54.76 18.89
C ALA A 159 6.88 -54.52 18.47
N SER A 160 7.56 -53.71 19.29
CA SER A 160 9.03 -53.58 19.48
C SER A 160 9.59 -54.74 20.37
N PRO A 161 10.90 -54.90 20.74
CA PRO A 161 11.99 -53.92 21.07
C PRO A 161 13.31 -54.28 20.29
N PRO A 162 14.61 -54.16 20.73
CA PRO A 162 15.26 -53.62 21.95
C PRO A 162 16.53 -52.71 21.68
N LYS A 163 17.67 -52.97 22.34
CA LYS A 163 19.00 -52.30 22.25
C LYS A 163 20.14 -53.33 22.36
N SER A 164 21.28 -53.06 21.70
CA SER A 164 22.67 -53.46 22.10
C SER A 164 23.69 -53.05 21.01
N GLU A 165 25.02 -53.15 21.17
CA GLU A 165 25.95 -52.50 22.12
C GLU A 165 27.41 -52.68 21.58
N ALA A 166 28.39 -51.90 22.09
CA ALA A 166 29.84 -51.94 21.76
C ALA A 166 30.25 -51.63 20.28
N GLY A 167 31.39 -51.02 19.96
CA GLY A 167 32.46 -50.36 20.75
C GLY A 167 33.37 -49.56 19.77
N GLY A 168 34.37 -48.77 20.16
CA GLY A 168 34.92 -48.47 21.47
C GLY A 168 36.47 -48.51 21.46
N LEU A 169 37.15 -47.35 21.45
CA LEU A 169 38.58 -47.18 21.80
C LEU A 169 38.93 -45.67 21.93
N ALA A 170 40.01 -45.32 22.63
CA ALA A 170 40.31 -43.94 23.05
C ALA A 170 41.82 -43.62 23.17
N LYS A 171 42.16 -42.32 23.07
CA LYS A 171 43.28 -41.54 23.68
C LYS A 171 43.17 -40.09 23.16
N GLN A 172 43.20 -39.02 23.96
CA GLN A 172 44.17 -38.51 24.97
C GLN A 172 45.32 -37.69 24.37
N ASP A 173 45.72 -36.68 25.16
CA ASP A 173 46.78 -35.66 24.98
C ASP A 173 46.57 -34.72 23.76
N ALA A 174 46.37 -33.41 23.87
CA ALA A 174 46.80 -32.33 24.80
C ALA A 174 48.25 -31.85 24.60
N LEU A 175 48.41 -30.58 24.20
CA LEU A 175 49.55 -29.70 24.52
C LEU A 175 49.26 -28.22 24.16
N GLN A 176 49.98 -27.30 24.80
CA GLN A 176 49.92 -25.83 24.61
C GLN A 176 50.85 -25.41 23.44
N ARG A 177 50.74 -24.23 22.78
CA ARG A 177 51.14 -22.90 23.31
C ARG A 177 50.91 -21.75 22.28
N SER A 178 50.89 -20.52 22.83
CA SER A 178 51.45 -19.24 22.32
C SER A 178 50.92 -18.54 21.06
N GLU A 179 50.39 -17.34 21.29
CA GLU A 179 50.54 -16.04 20.58
C GLU A 179 51.94 -15.77 19.96
N PRO A 180 52.15 -14.76 19.05
CA PRO A 180 51.50 -13.43 19.05
C PRO A 180 51.18 -12.76 17.69
N ALA A 181 50.68 -11.53 17.76
CA ALA A 181 50.43 -10.61 16.63
C ALA A 181 51.67 -9.74 16.26
N PRO A 182 51.62 -9.03 15.12
CA PRO A 182 52.36 -7.78 14.92
C PRO A 182 51.46 -6.56 14.61
N ALA A 183 52.04 -5.36 14.70
CA ALA A 183 51.40 -4.05 14.50
C ALA A 183 51.94 -3.35 13.21
N PRO A 184 51.42 -2.17 12.80
CA PRO A 184 51.63 -1.63 11.45
C PRO A 184 52.91 -0.78 11.30
N THR A 185 53.23 -0.44 10.04
CA THR A 185 54.28 0.53 9.66
C THR A 185 53.73 1.61 8.72
N ALA A 186 54.39 2.78 8.69
CA ALA A 186 53.98 3.95 7.92
C ALA A 186 55.14 4.50 7.06
N SER A 187 54.77 5.14 5.95
CA SER A 187 55.58 6.00 5.06
C SER A 187 54.60 6.93 4.32
N GLY A 188 54.95 8.14 3.88
CA GLY A 188 56.22 8.87 3.95
C GLY A 188 56.27 9.89 2.80
N GLU A 189 56.44 11.18 3.11
CA GLU A 189 56.31 12.28 2.13
C GLU A 189 57.50 12.40 1.16
N VAL A 190 57.24 12.88 -0.06
CA VAL A 190 58.17 13.75 -0.81
C VAL A 190 57.35 14.84 -1.54
N ALA A 191 57.85 16.08 -1.55
CA ALA A 191 57.16 17.27 -2.09
C ALA A 191 57.57 17.62 -3.54
N LEU A 192 56.92 18.65 -4.13
CA LEU A 192 57.65 19.72 -4.86
C LEU A 192 56.82 21.00 -5.17
N ASN A 193 57.40 22.13 -4.75
CA ASN A 193 57.19 23.56 -5.05
C ASN A 193 56.27 24.05 -6.20
N GLY A 194 55.58 25.16 -5.95
CA GLY A 194 55.13 26.15 -6.95
C GLY A 194 54.48 27.38 -6.29
N ALA A 195 54.94 28.61 -6.55
CA ALA A 195 54.53 29.80 -5.80
C ALA A 195 54.27 31.05 -6.68
N ALA A 196 53.22 31.82 -6.34
CA ALA A 196 53.03 33.22 -6.74
C ALA A 196 51.94 33.93 -5.89
N ALA A 197 52.10 35.24 -5.71
CA ALA A 197 51.16 36.25 -5.16
C ALA A 197 51.69 37.64 -5.59
N PRO A 198 51.25 38.83 -5.09
CA PRO A 198 50.07 39.24 -4.28
C PRO A 198 49.36 40.54 -4.83
N VAL A 199 48.68 41.31 -3.94
CA VAL A 199 48.36 42.79 -3.97
C VAL A 199 47.38 43.38 -5.03
N ASP A 200 46.65 44.50 -4.82
CA ASP A 200 46.40 45.34 -3.62
C ASP A 200 45.05 46.15 -3.68
N ALA A 201 44.69 46.80 -2.54
CA ALA A 201 44.05 48.14 -2.33
C ALA A 201 42.84 48.65 -3.19
N ALA A 202 41.97 49.59 -2.76
CA ALA A 202 41.89 50.42 -1.54
C ALA A 202 40.46 50.94 -1.20
N ARG A 203 40.32 51.36 0.07
CA ARG A 203 39.45 52.40 0.71
C ARG A 203 38.93 53.56 -0.19
N ALA A 204 37.89 54.35 0.13
CA ALA A 204 36.80 54.40 1.15
C ALA A 204 35.91 55.65 0.81
N GLY A 205 34.75 55.99 1.41
CA GLY A 205 33.95 55.41 2.50
C GLY A 205 33.59 56.44 3.61
N ARG A 206 32.31 56.87 3.74
CA ARG A 206 31.81 57.77 4.81
C ARG A 206 30.28 57.64 5.03
N VAL A 207 29.76 58.17 6.15
CA VAL A 207 28.39 57.90 6.71
C VAL A 207 27.80 59.20 7.35
N PRO A 208 26.61 59.21 7.99
CA PRO A 208 25.33 59.71 7.45
C PRO A 208 24.87 61.08 8.03
N GLY A 209 23.65 61.51 7.68
CA GLY A 209 22.89 62.57 8.38
C GLY A 209 21.37 62.33 8.28
N THR A 210 20.62 62.68 9.33
CA THR A 210 19.17 62.45 9.44
C THR A 210 18.39 63.74 9.68
N ALA A 211 17.16 63.81 9.17
CA ALA A 211 16.17 64.82 9.51
C ALA A 211 14.74 64.28 9.26
N ALA A 212 13.79 64.71 10.09
CA ALA A 212 12.36 64.61 9.81
C ALA A 212 11.94 65.82 8.91
N GLU A 213 10.68 66.11 8.54
CA GLU A 213 9.37 65.72 9.07
C GLU A 213 8.28 66.13 8.06
N SER A 214 7.12 65.44 7.98
CA SER A 214 5.78 66.03 7.70
C SER A 214 4.72 64.99 7.33
N LYS A 215 3.47 65.25 7.72
CA LYS A 215 2.27 64.55 7.22
C LYS A 215 1.82 65.13 5.88
N LEU A 216 1.34 64.28 4.98
CA LEU A 216 0.22 64.63 4.10
C LEU A 216 -0.75 63.43 4.00
N MET A 217 -2.00 63.69 3.63
CA MET A 217 -3.07 62.69 3.66
C MET A 217 -2.88 61.62 2.57
N ALA A 218 -2.79 60.36 2.99
CA ALA A 218 -3.02 59.22 2.11
C ALA A 218 -4.54 59.03 1.93
N GLN A 219 -4.98 58.87 0.68
CA GLN A 219 -6.32 58.38 0.35
C GLN A 219 -6.45 56.90 0.77
N PRO A 220 -7.66 56.35 0.98
CA PRO A 220 -7.82 54.93 1.20
C PRO A 220 -7.35 54.16 -0.06
N SER A 221 -6.21 53.49 0.05
CA SER A 221 -5.68 52.63 -1.00
C SER A 221 -6.71 51.56 -1.34
N THR A 222 -7.22 51.55 -2.57
CA THR A 222 -7.93 50.40 -3.11
C THR A 222 -6.99 49.20 -3.08
N LEU A 223 -7.31 48.18 -2.29
CA LEU A 223 -6.61 46.90 -2.35
C LEU A 223 -6.70 46.38 -3.79
N PRO A 224 -5.58 46.03 -4.45
CA PRO A 224 -5.63 45.32 -5.72
C PRO A 224 -6.32 43.99 -5.48
N ALA A 225 -7.52 43.81 -6.06
CA ALA A 225 -8.26 42.56 -6.03
C ALA A 225 -7.68 41.54 -7.01
N ASP A 226 -6.37 41.31 -6.90
CA ASP A 226 -5.58 40.41 -7.76
C ASP A 226 -4.32 39.89 -7.06
N GLN A 227 -4.33 39.82 -5.72
CA GLN A 227 -3.49 38.85 -5.02
C GLN A 227 -4.17 37.48 -5.12
N MET A 228 -4.03 36.85 -6.30
CA MET A 228 -4.11 35.39 -6.38
C MET A 228 -3.14 34.84 -5.33
N LEU A 229 -3.65 34.08 -4.36
CA LEU A 229 -2.80 33.25 -3.52
C LEU A 229 -1.94 32.40 -4.48
N PRO A 230 -0.63 32.23 -4.24
CA PRO A 230 0.16 31.28 -4.99
C PRO A 230 -0.54 29.93 -4.92
N GLN A 231 -1.06 29.47 -6.05
CA GLN A 231 -1.60 28.12 -6.16
C GLN A 231 -0.47 27.18 -5.75
N GLU A 232 -0.69 26.38 -4.72
CA GLU A 232 0.37 25.52 -4.18
C GLU A 232 0.89 24.65 -5.33
N GLU A 233 2.20 24.74 -5.60
CA GLU A 233 2.83 23.94 -6.66
C GLU A 233 2.51 22.48 -6.35
N ASN A 234 1.80 21.78 -7.24
CA ASN A 234 1.47 20.40 -6.94
C ASN A 234 2.78 19.59 -6.89
N ARG A 235 3.07 19.05 -5.70
CA ARG A 235 4.28 18.27 -5.42
C ARG A 235 4.09 16.78 -5.64
N ASP A 236 2.85 16.34 -5.91
CA ASP A 236 2.54 14.97 -6.26
C ASP A 236 3.39 14.57 -7.49
N ARG A 237 4.36 13.68 -7.28
CA ARG A 237 5.30 13.25 -8.33
C ARG A 237 4.67 12.13 -9.14
N VAL A 238 4.06 12.51 -10.26
CA VAL A 238 3.46 11.59 -11.22
C VAL A 238 4.52 11.18 -12.25
N GLU A 239 4.61 9.90 -12.57
CA GLU A 239 5.42 9.40 -13.69
C GLU A 239 4.60 9.49 -15.00
N ASP A 240 5.17 10.10 -16.05
CA ASP A 240 4.62 10.07 -17.42
C ASP A 240 4.67 8.63 -17.95
N PHE A 241 3.51 8.06 -18.27
CA PHE A 241 3.40 6.74 -18.90
C PHE A 241 2.39 6.74 -20.05
N LYS A 242 2.85 6.24 -21.19
CA LYS A 242 2.06 6.16 -22.43
C LYS A 242 1.10 4.98 -22.39
N THR A 243 -0.15 5.20 -22.81
CA THR A 243 -1.15 4.16 -23.03
C THR A 243 -0.58 2.96 -23.79
N ASN A 244 -0.96 1.74 -23.37
CA ASN A 244 -0.57 0.51 -24.07
C ASN A 244 -0.94 0.59 -25.57
N PRO A 245 0.00 0.29 -26.49
CA PRO A 245 -0.25 0.33 -27.92
C PRO A 245 -1.14 -0.83 -28.37
N VAL A 246 -1.56 -0.80 -29.63
CA VAL A 246 -2.13 -1.97 -30.31
C VAL A 246 -0.98 -2.89 -30.77
N HIS A 247 -1.05 -4.15 -30.38
CA HIS A 247 -0.10 -5.21 -30.76
C HIS A 247 -0.70 -6.06 -31.88
N ALA A 248 0.06 -6.33 -32.94
CA ALA A 248 -0.32 -7.30 -33.97
C ALA A 248 -0.06 -8.72 -33.47
N ALA A 249 -1.13 -9.52 -33.28
CA ALA A 249 -1.05 -10.87 -32.73
C ALA A 249 -0.26 -11.87 -33.62
N LEU A 250 0.07 -11.47 -34.85
CA LEU A 250 0.90 -12.22 -35.80
C LEU A 250 2.41 -12.02 -35.56
N GLU A 251 2.80 -10.91 -34.92
CA GLU A 251 4.18 -10.50 -34.66
C GLU A 251 4.54 -10.64 -33.18
N ASP A 252 3.67 -10.10 -32.31
CA ASP A 252 3.71 -10.26 -30.86
C ASP A 252 2.37 -10.84 -30.37
N PRO A 253 2.27 -12.17 -30.18
CA PRO A 253 1.07 -12.81 -29.68
C PRO A 253 0.93 -12.81 -28.14
N VAL A 254 1.89 -12.29 -27.36
CA VAL A 254 1.95 -12.60 -25.91
C VAL A 254 2.08 -11.37 -25.00
N SER A 255 0.95 -11.02 -24.37
CA SER A 255 0.92 -10.09 -23.25
C SER A 255 1.28 -10.81 -21.93
N THR A 256 2.15 -10.21 -21.11
CA THR A 256 2.50 -10.69 -19.76
C THR A 256 2.47 -9.52 -18.79
N PHE A 257 1.86 -9.69 -17.61
CA PHE A 257 1.73 -8.64 -16.59
C PHE A 257 1.61 -9.21 -15.17
N SER A 258 1.86 -8.36 -14.16
CA SER A 258 1.68 -8.65 -12.74
C SER A 258 0.22 -8.49 -12.32
N ILE A 259 -0.26 -9.27 -11.34
CA ILE A 259 -1.59 -9.03 -10.73
C ILE A 259 -1.62 -7.81 -9.79
N ASP A 260 -0.46 -7.21 -9.51
CA ASP A 260 -0.28 -6.11 -8.57
C ASP A 260 -1.07 -4.86 -9.03
N VAL A 261 -2.18 -4.56 -8.35
CA VAL A 261 -3.06 -3.45 -8.66
C VAL A 261 -3.42 -2.73 -7.36
N ASP A 262 -2.90 -1.52 -7.22
CA ASP A 262 -3.26 -0.58 -6.17
C ASP A 262 -4.64 0.05 -6.46
N THR A 263 -5.09 0.96 -5.60
CA THR A 263 -6.39 1.66 -5.77
C THR A 263 -6.30 3.19 -5.59
N ALA A 264 -5.10 3.72 -5.40
CA ALA A 264 -4.85 5.12 -5.05
C ALA A 264 -5.29 6.10 -6.14
N SER A 265 -5.15 5.73 -7.42
CA SER A 265 -5.58 6.54 -8.56
C SER A 265 -7.09 6.79 -8.55
N TYR A 266 -7.91 5.82 -8.12
CA TYR A 266 -9.36 6.05 -8.00
C TYR A 266 -9.65 7.16 -6.97
N SER A 267 -9.02 7.10 -5.80
CA SER A 267 -9.17 8.14 -4.76
C SER A 267 -8.66 9.50 -5.24
N PHE A 268 -7.57 9.55 -6.02
CA PHE A 268 -7.10 10.80 -6.63
C PHE A 268 -8.09 11.38 -7.65
N VAL A 269 -8.67 10.55 -8.52
CA VAL A 269 -9.71 10.96 -9.48
C VAL A 269 -10.97 11.43 -8.76
N GLN A 270 -11.41 10.67 -7.74
CA GLN A 270 -12.57 10.97 -6.91
C GLN A 270 -12.39 12.32 -6.19
N ARG A 271 -11.23 12.56 -5.58
CA ARG A 271 -10.88 13.84 -4.95
C ARG A 271 -10.81 14.99 -5.96
N SER A 272 -10.11 14.84 -7.08
CA SER A 272 -9.96 15.90 -8.10
C SER A 272 -11.32 16.40 -8.61
N LEU A 273 -12.22 15.47 -8.93
CA LEU A 273 -13.57 15.77 -9.40
C LEU A 273 -14.46 16.39 -8.31
N LYS A 274 -14.30 15.98 -7.04
CA LYS A 274 -14.95 16.61 -5.87
C LYS A 274 -14.44 18.02 -5.60
N GLU A 275 -13.16 18.29 -5.82
CA GLU A 275 -12.51 19.61 -5.68
C GLU A 275 -12.73 20.51 -6.91
N GLY A 276 -13.42 20.02 -7.95
CA GLY A 276 -13.95 20.83 -9.05
C GLY A 276 -13.03 20.99 -10.26
N TYR A 277 -12.06 20.08 -10.44
CA TYR A 277 -11.18 20.06 -11.62
C TYR A 277 -11.07 18.65 -12.22
N LEU A 278 -10.66 18.56 -13.49
CA LEU A 278 -10.36 17.26 -14.11
C LEU A 278 -8.96 16.81 -13.67
N PRO A 279 -8.76 15.51 -13.33
CA PRO A 279 -7.44 14.96 -13.04
C PRO A 279 -6.50 15.10 -14.26
N GLN A 280 -5.19 15.05 -14.01
CA GLN A 280 -4.18 14.96 -15.07
C GLN A 280 -4.18 13.54 -15.66
N ALA A 281 -4.03 13.37 -16.97
CA ALA A 281 -4.11 12.04 -17.61
C ALA A 281 -3.19 11.00 -16.96
N ASP A 282 -1.97 11.42 -16.61
CA ASP A 282 -0.92 10.56 -16.03
C ASP A 282 -1.25 10.12 -14.57
N THR A 283 -2.21 10.78 -13.91
CA THR A 283 -2.72 10.35 -12.58
C THR A 283 -3.81 9.29 -12.67
N VAL A 284 -4.28 8.96 -13.87
CA VAL A 284 -5.44 8.09 -14.11
C VAL A 284 -4.94 6.71 -14.57
N ARG A 285 -4.91 5.76 -13.65
CA ARG A 285 -4.52 4.36 -13.87
C ARG A 285 -5.78 3.53 -14.05
N VAL A 286 -6.06 3.13 -15.30
CA VAL A 286 -7.37 2.56 -15.66
C VAL A 286 -7.60 1.21 -14.96
N GLU A 287 -6.54 0.44 -14.73
CA GLU A 287 -6.55 -0.81 -13.97
C GLU A 287 -6.94 -0.61 -12.50
N GLU A 288 -6.43 0.44 -11.84
CA GLU A 288 -6.77 0.75 -10.45
C GLU A 288 -8.22 1.21 -10.34
N MET A 289 -8.67 2.05 -11.28
CA MET A 289 -10.07 2.46 -11.36
C MET A 289 -11.00 1.26 -11.54
N ILE A 290 -10.67 0.34 -12.45
CA ILE A 290 -11.45 -0.89 -12.66
C ILE A 290 -11.52 -1.69 -11.36
N ASN A 291 -10.40 -1.89 -10.66
CA ASN A 291 -10.31 -2.83 -9.54
C ASN A 291 -10.62 -2.24 -8.15
N TYR A 292 -10.85 -0.92 -8.05
CA TYR A 292 -11.38 -0.28 -6.83
C TYR A 292 -12.73 -0.90 -6.38
N PHE A 293 -13.56 -1.35 -7.33
CA PHE A 293 -14.92 -1.81 -7.04
C PHE A 293 -14.97 -3.30 -6.65
N PRO A 294 -15.77 -3.67 -5.63
CA PRO A 294 -16.05 -5.07 -5.36
C PRO A 294 -16.90 -5.67 -6.49
N TYR A 295 -16.44 -6.79 -7.05
CA TYR A 295 -17.15 -7.59 -8.04
C TYR A 295 -17.47 -9.00 -7.52
N ASP A 296 -18.66 -9.50 -7.85
CA ASP A 296 -19.14 -10.85 -7.51
C ASP A 296 -18.63 -11.90 -8.52
N TRP A 297 -17.32 -11.89 -8.79
CA TRP A 297 -16.66 -12.93 -9.57
C TRP A 297 -16.70 -14.26 -8.82
N LYS A 298 -17.00 -15.37 -9.50
CA LYS A 298 -17.09 -16.69 -8.87
C LYS A 298 -15.74 -17.09 -8.25
N GLY A 299 -15.70 -17.22 -6.92
CA GLY A 299 -14.55 -17.76 -6.18
C GLY A 299 -14.32 -19.26 -6.44
N PRO A 300 -13.15 -19.79 -6.02
CA PRO A 300 -12.83 -21.22 -6.10
C PRO A 300 -13.65 -22.02 -5.07
N ASP A 301 -14.05 -23.23 -5.44
CA ASP A 301 -14.95 -24.07 -4.63
C ASP A 301 -14.28 -24.66 -3.37
N ALA A 302 -12.95 -24.58 -3.24
CA ALA A 302 -12.19 -25.07 -2.08
C ALA A 302 -10.84 -24.35 -1.89
N ALA A 303 -10.42 -24.18 -0.63
CA ALA A 303 -9.19 -23.49 -0.23
C ALA A 303 -7.88 -24.09 -0.78
N SER A 304 -7.89 -25.34 -1.26
CA SER A 304 -6.75 -25.97 -1.95
C SER A 304 -6.43 -25.33 -3.30
N THR A 305 -7.37 -24.59 -3.87
CA THR A 305 -7.23 -23.84 -5.12
C THR A 305 -7.34 -22.35 -4.74
N PRO A 306 -6.22 -21.60 -4.66
CA PRO A 306 -6.22 -20.28 -4.01
C PRO A 306 -7.05 -19.24 -4.74
N PHE A 307 -7.28 -19.40 -6.04
CA PHE A 307 -8.15 -18.51 -6.81
C PHE A 307 -8.81 -19.24 -7.99
N ASN A 308 -9.93 -18.69 -8.46
CA ASN A 308 -10.61 -19.11 -9.68
C ASN A 308 -10.51 -18.03 -10.76
N SER A 309 -10.34 -18.43 -12.02
CA SER A 309 -10.34 -17.55 -13.18
C SER A 309 -11.72 -17.57 -13.87
N THR A 310 -12.24 -16.39 -14.17
CA THR A 310 -13.45 -16.19 -14.98
C THR A 310 -13.06 -15.41 -16.23
N VAL A 311 -13.25 -16.00 -17.41
CA VAL A 311 -12.89 -15.38 -18.70
C VAL A 311 -14.11 -15.31 -19.60
N SER A 312 -14.35 -14.12 -20.16
CA SER A 312 -15.54 -13.81 -20.96
C SER A 312 -15.22 -12.83 -22.08
N VAL A 313 -15.87 -13.01 -23.24
CA VAL A 313 -15.77 -12.12 -24.41
C VAL A 313 -17.13 -11.45 -24.65
N MET A 314 -17.13 -10.17 -25.01
CA MET A 314 -18.35 -9.41 -25.34
C MET A 314 -18.06 -8.35 -26.41
N PRO A 315 -19.04 -7.89 -27.22
CA PRO A 315 -18.83 -6.79 -28.15
C PRO A 315 -18.41 -5.49 -27.45
N THR A 316 -17.51 -4.72 -28.06
CA THR A 316 -17.02 -3.45 -27.48
C THR A 316 -18.05 -2.33 -27.66
N PRO A 317 -18.50 -1.63 -26.60
CA PRO A 317 -19.57 -0.63 -26.71
C PRO A 317 -19.13 0.69 -27.38
N TRP A 318 -17.82 0.96 -27.51
CA TRP A 318 -17.27 2.12 -28.23
C TRP A 318 -16.77 1.81 -29.65
N ASN A 319 -16.76 0.53 -30.07
CA ASN A 319 -16.14 0.10 -31.34
C ASN A 319 -16.81 -1.18 -31.88
N GLU A 320 -17.66 -1.04 -32.90
CA GLU A 320 -18.45 -2.15 -33.45
C GLU A 320 -17.60 -3.27 -34.11
N HIS A 321 -16.32 -3.01 -34.37
CA HIS A 321 -15.40 -3.97 -35.00
C HIS A 321 -14.55 -4.77 -34.00
N THR A 322 -14.52 -4.41 -32.72
CA THR A 322 -13.72 -5.12 -31.69
C THR A 322 -14.59 -5.83 -30.66
N LYS A 323 -13.94 -6.68 -29.85
CA LYS A 323 -14.54 -7.32 -28.68
C LYS A 323 -13.70 -7.01 -27.44
N LEU A 324 -14.34 -6.94 -26.28
CA LEU A 324 -13.65 -6.91 -24.99
C LEU A 324 -13.54 -8.33 -24.44
N MET A 325 -12.33 -8.74 -24.08
CA MET A 325 -12.05 -9.99 -23.37
C MET A 325 -11.65 -9.65 -21.93
N HIS A 326 -12.48 -10.02 -20.97
CA HIS A 326 -12.18 -9.89 -19.55
C HIS A 326 -11.42 -11.13 -19.06
N VAL A 327 -10.34 -10.92 -18.32
CA VAL A 327 -9.68 -11.93 -17.49
C VAL A 327 -9.85 -11.50 -16.04
N ALA A 328 -10.83 -12.09 -15.36
CA ALA A 328 -11.11 -11.85 -13.95
C ALA A 328 -10.59 -13.00 -13.08
N ILE A 329 -10.05 -12.68 -11.91
CA ILE A 329 -9.56 -13.64 -10.92
C ILE A 329 -10.21 -13.30 -9.58
N LYS A 330 -10.69 -14.33 -8.86
CA LYS A 330 -11.21 -14.20 -7.48
C LYS A 330 -10.46 -15.14 -6.55
N GLY A 331 -9.87 -14.59 -5.50
CA GLY A 331 -9.25 -15.35 -4.40
C GLY A 331 -10.27 -16.14 -3.59
N PHE A 332 -9.84 -17.25 -2.98
CA PHE A 332 -10.62 -17.96 -1.98
C PHE A 332 -10.91 -17.03 -0.78
N ASP A 333 -12.15 -17.02 -0.31
CA ASP A 333 -12.56 -16.21 0.84
C ASP A 333 -12.47 -17.02 2.14
N VAL A 334 -11.48 -16.67 2.97
CA VAL A 334 -11.25 -17.28 4.28
C VAL A 334 -12.31 -16.77 5.26
N LYS A 335 -13.33 -17.60 5.48
CA LYS A 335 -14.44 -17.35 6.41
C LYS A 335 -13.94 -16.78 7.75
N PRO A 336 -14.64 -15.80 8.38
CA PRO A 336 -14.20 -15.17 9.63
C PRO A 336 -13.86 -16.14 10.79
N THR A 337 -14.46 -17.32 10.83
CA THR A 337 -14.18 -18.38 11.82
C THR A 337 -12.88 -19.16 11.57
N GLU A 338 -12.36 -19.10 10.35
CA GLU A 338 -11.17 -19.83 9.87
C GLU A 338 -9.95 -18.89 9.72
N GLN A 339 -10.14 -17.57 9.86
CA GLN A 339 -9.09 -16.56 9.75
C GLN A 339 -7.96 -16.74 10.79
N PRO A 340 -6.68 -16.79 10.37
CA PRO A 340 -5.53 -16.86 11.27
C PRO A 340 -5.50 -15.73 12.31
N LYS A 341 -4.85 -15.95 13.45
CA LYS A 341 -4.66 -14.90 14.46
C LYS A 341 -3.78 -13.78 13.92
N ALA A 342 -4.09 -12.55 14.31
CA ALA A 342 -3.38 -11.35 13.86
C ALA A 342 -2.58 -10.70 15.00
N ASN A 343 -1.43 -10.13 14.63
CA ASN A 343 -0.57 -9.30 15.44
C ASN A 343 -0.26 -8.04 14.64
N LEU A 344 -0.92 -6.94 15.00
CA LEU A 344 -0.89 -5.68 14.27
C LEU A 344 -0.16 -4.61 15.10
N VAL A 345 0.85 -3.99 14.51
CA VAL A 345 1.55 -2.86 15.11
C VAL A 345 1.20 -1.60 14.35
N PHE A 346 0.40 -0.74 14.98
CA PHE A 346 0.03 0.56 14.45
C PHE A 346 1.22 1.51 14.64
N LEU A 347 1.82 1.94 13.54
CA LEU A 347 2.90 2.91 13.51
C LEU A 347 2.36 4.24 13.00
N ILE A 348 2.09 5.17 13.91
CA ILE A 348 1.27 6.35 13.66
C ILE A 348 2.12 7.62 13.66
N ASP A 349 2.00 8.37 12.58
CA ASP A 349 2.48 9.75 12.50
C ASP A 349 1.65 10.64 13.43
N VAL A 350 2.33 11.36 14.32
CA VAL A 350 1.70 12.37 15.19
C VAL A 350 2.44 13.70 15.07
N SER A 351 3.04 13.98 13.92
CA SER A 351 3.65 15.28 13.61
C SER A 351 2.63 16.44 13.64
N GLY A 352 3.13 17.67 13.61
CA GLY A 352 2.28 18.87 13.64
C GLY A 352 1.34 19.03 12.45
N SER A 353 1.64 18.43 11.29
CA SER A 353 0.80 18.46 10.09
C SER A 353 -0.39 17.51 10.17
N MET A 354 -0.32 16.46 10.98
CA MET A 354 -1.41 15.51 11.23
C MET A 354 -2.63 16.10 11.98
N ASN A 355 -2.62 17.39 12.32
CA ASN A 355 -3.65 18.09 13.10
C ASN A 355 -4.91 18.52 12.27
N GLU A 356 -5.03 18.12 11.02
CA GLU A 356 -6.19 18.42 10.16
C GLU A 356 -7.31 17.39 10.32
N GLN A 357 -8.56 17.76 10.00
CA GLN A 357 -9.75 16.96 10.31
C GLN A 357 -9.84 15.62 9.54
N ASP A 358 -9.23 15.55 8.36
CA ASP A 358 -9.05 14.36 7.51
C ASP A 358 -7.70 13.65 7.75
N LYS A 359 -6.91 14.08 8.75
CA LYS A 359 -5.65 13.44 9.19
C LYS A 359 -5.83 12.65 10.49
N LEU A 360 -5.18 13.00 11.61
CA LEU A 360 -5.21 12.20 12.84
C LEU A 360 -6.62 11.90 13.38
N PRO A 361 -7.62 12.81 13.36
CA PRO A 361 -8.99 12.50 13.79
C PRO A 361 -9.70 11.48 12.89
N LEU A 362 -9.39 11.47 11.59
CA LEU A 362 -9.88 10.45 10.67
C LEU A 362 -9.16 9.12 10.91
N LEU A 363 -7.83 9.14 11.10
CA LEU A 363 -7.02 7.97 11.47
C LEU A 363 -7.53 7.32 12.76
N GLN A 364 -7.79 8.10 13.81
CA GLN A 364 -8.40 7.62 15.07
C GLN A 364 -9.74 6.94 14.79
N SER A 365 -10.61 7.56 13.99
CA SER A 365 -11.91 7.00 13.61
C SER A 365 -11.77 5.68 12.82
N ALA A 366 -10.85 5.66 11.85
CA ALA A 366 -10.53 4.53 10.99
C ALA A 366 -9.97 3.33 11.79
N PHE A 367 -9.04 3.58 12.71
CA PHE A 367 -8.40 2.52 13.50
C PHE A 367 -9.34 1.98 14.59
N ARG A 368 -10.29 2.80 15.08
CA ARG A 368 -11.42 2.33 15.90
C ARG A 368 -12.34 1.37 15.14
N LEU A 369 -12.57 1.58 13.84
CA LEU A 369 -13.33 0.65 12.99
C LEU A 369 -12.58 -0.67 12.81
N LEU A 370 -11.28 -0.65 12.49
CA LEU A 370 -10.43 -1.85 12.39
C LEU A 370 -10.44 -2.66 13.69
N VAL A 371 -10.12 -2.03 14.83
CA VAL A 371 -10.15 -2.64 16.18
C VAL A 371 -11.57 -3.11 16.56
N SER A 372 -12.62 -2.63 15.87
CA SER A 372 -13.97 -3.14 16.09
C SER A 372 -14.20 -4.55 15.53
N LYS A 373 -13.49 -4.94 14.46
CA LYS A 373 -13.67 -6.19 13.70
C LYS A 373 -12.67 -7.30 14.08
N LEU A 374 -11.54 -6.97 14.72
CA LEU A 374 -10.55 -7.95 15.20
C LEU A 374 -11.13 -8.94 16.24
N LYS A 375 -10.58 -10.16 16.30
CA LYS A 375 -11.00 -11.20 17.25
C LYS A 375 -10.35 -10.95 18.62
N PRO A 376 -10.99 -11.30 19.76
CA PRO A 376 -10.46 -11.02 21.11
C PRO A 376 -9.07 -11.60 21.42
N ASP A 377 -8.63 -12.59 20.65
CA ASP A 377 -7.36 -13.30 20.83
C ASP A 377 -6.24 -12.79 19.91
N ASP A 378 -6.55 -11.82 19.04
CA ASP A 378 -5.58 -11.06 18.24
C ASP A 378 -4.88 -9.99 19.11
N ILE A 379 -3.75 -9.47 18.64
CA ILE A 379 -2.85 -8.56 19.38
C ILE A 379 -2.71 -7.23 18.63
N VAL A 380 -2.75 -6.12 19.38
CA VAL A 380 -2.47 -4.76 18.90
C VAL A 380 -1.35 -4.13 19.72
N SER A 381 -0.42 -3.47 19.04
CA SER A 381 0.57 -2.55 19.63
C SER A 381 0.47 -1.19 18.96
N ILE A 382 0.88 -0.11 19.64
CA ILE A 382 0.89 1.26 19.06
C ILE A 382 2.24 1.92 19.33
N VAL A 383 2.89 2.34 18.25
CA VAL A 383 4.10 3.18 18.24
C VAL A 383 3.74 4.49 17.55
N THR A 384 4.13 5.62 18.14
CA THR A 384 4.04 6.93 17.51
C THR A 384 5.42 7.47 17.16
N TYR A 385 5.55 8.21 16.07
CA TYR A 385 6.77 8.95 15.76
C TYR A 385 6.51 10.45 15.60
N ALA A 386 7.02 11.24 16.54
CA ALA A 386 7.19 12.69 16.41
C ALA A 386 8.13 13.19 17.53
N GLY A 387 9.21 13.86 17.16
CA GLY A 387 10.33 14.18 18.04
C GLY A 387 11.18 12.95 18.32
N ASP A 388 10.69 12.09 19.21
CA ASP A 388 11.25 10.77 19.52
C ASP A 388 10.24 9.68 19.11
N ALA A 389 10.74 8.45 18.88
CA ALA A 389 9.87 7.28 18.69
C ALA A 389 9.37 6.78 20.05
N GLY A 390 8.04 6.65 20.21
CA GLY A 390 7.42 6.32 21.49
C GLY A 390 6.40 5.18 21.39
N THR A 391 6.57 4.14 22.20
CA THR A 391 5.58 3.06 22.34
C THR A 391 4.44 3.51 23.24
N VAL A 392 3.31 3.89 22.63
CA VAL A 392 2.08 4.29 23.33
C VAL A 392 1.34 3.08 23.91
N LEU A 393 1.39 1.93 23.22
CA LEU A 393 0.76 0.69 23.68
C LEU A 393 1.67 -0.51 23.40
N MET A 394 2.15 -1.14 24.48
CA MET A 394 2.81 -2.45 24.45
C MET A 394 1.82 -3.54 23.98
N PRO A 395 2.29 -4.63 23.35
CA PRO A 395 1.45 -5.72 22.83
C PRO A 395 0.31 -6.13 23.77
N THR A 396 -0.91 -5.81 23.35
CA THR A 396 -2.14 -5.91 24.15
C THR A 396 -3.17 -6.72 23.37
N LYS A 397 -3.85 -7.66 24.02
CA LYS A 397 -4.91 -8.46 23.36
C LYS A 397 -6.13 -7.61 23.09
N VAL A 398 -6.83 -7.90 21.99
CA VAL A 398 -8.14 -7.28 21.66
C VAL A 398 -9.22 -7.60 22.69
N ALA A 399 -9.05 -8.62 23.53
CA ALA A 399 -9.85 -8.83 24.74
C ALA A 399 -9.80 -7.63 25.73
N GLU A 400 -8.72 -6.84 25.74
CA GLU A 400 -8.60 -5.57 26.46
C GLU A 400 -9.04 -4.37 25.58
N LYS A 401 -10.08 -4.54 24.75
CA LYS A 401 -10.48 -3.59 23.68
C LYS A 401 -10.50 -2.12 24.13
N ASP A 402 -11.09 -1.84 25.29
CA ASP A 402 -11.25 -0.47 25.80
C ASP A 402 -9.91 0.23 26.07
N LYS A 403 -8.85 -0.52 26.41
CA LYS A 403 -7.48 -0.04 26.60
C LYS A 403 -6.82 0.31 25.26
N ILE A 404 -7.08 -0.46 24.20
CA ILE A 404 -6.63 -0.17 22.83
C ILE A 404 -7.33 1.09 22.31
N LEU A 405 -8.66 1.15 22.43
CA LEU A 405 -9.46 2.31 22.03
C LEU A 405 -9.06 3.58 22.81
N SER A 406 -8.83 3.45 24.12
CA SER A 406 -8.31 4.57 24.93
C SER A 406 -6.95 5.05 24.47
N ALA A 407 -6.04 4.14 24.08
CA ALA A 407 -4.72 4.52 23.56
C ALA A 407 -4.79 5.25 22.22
N ILE A 408 -5.74 4.88 21.35
CA ILE A 408 -6.04 5.59 20.09
C ILE A 408 -6.63 6.98 20.38
N ASP A 409 -7.62 7.07 21.27
CA ASP A 409 -8.33 8.32 21.59
C ASP A 409 -7.43 9.38 22.27
N HIS A 410 -6.33 8.96 22.92
CA HIS A 410 -5.35 9.87 23.54
C HIS A 410 -4.18 10.26 22.63
N LEU A 411 -4.14 9.84 21.35
CA LEU A 411 -3.18 10.35 20.37
C LEU A 411 -3.39 11.85 20.16
N GLN A 412 -2.30 12.62 20.11
CA GLN A 412 -2.30 14.08 19.96
C GLN A 412 -1.13 14.50 19.06
N PRO A 413 -1.30 15.50 18.18
CA PRO A 413 -0.24 15.94 17.29
C PRO A 413 0.77 16.86 17.98
N GLY A 414 2.06 16.63 17.74
CA GLY A 414 3.17 17.47 18.20
C GLY A 414 4.53 16.82 18.06
N GLY A 415 5.49 17.55 17.47
CA GLY A 415 6.88 17.11 17.25
C GLY A 415 7.30 17.19 15.79
N SER A 416 8.55 16.80 15.52
CA SER A 416 9.16 16.76 14.18
C SER A 416 9.39 15.31 13.75
N THR A 417 9.17 14.97 12.49
CA THR A 417 9.20 13.59 12.00
C THR A 417 10.53 12.86 12.26
N ALA A 418 10.47 11.61 12.73
CA ALA A 418 11.61 10.77 13.11
C ALA A 418 11.36 9.28 12.76
N GLY A 419 10.89 9.05 11.53
CA GLY A 419 10.23 7.80 11.13
C GLY A 419 11.07 6.51 11.23
N GLU A 420 12.38 6.54 10.96
CA GLU A 420 13.21 5.30 10.97
C GLU A 420 13.24 4.64 12.36
N ALA A 421 13.34 5.45 13.42
CA ALA A 421 13.29 4.96 14.80
C ALA A 421 11.92 4.34 15.14
N GLY A 422 10.83 4.93 14.63
CA GLY A 422 9.48 4.40 14.74
C GLY A 422 9.32 3.04 14.04
N ILE A 423 9.83 2.92 12.82
CA ILE A 423 9.83 1.67 12.03
C ILE A 423 10.59 0.56 12.78
N ARG A 424 11.78 0.85 13.30
CA ARG A 424 12.58 -0.12 14.07
C ARG A 424 11.90 -0.57 15.37
N GLU A 425 11.28 0.35 16.11
CA GLU A 425 10.52 -0.01 17.31
C GLU A 425 9.26 -0.82 16.97
N ALA A 426 8.56 -0.48 15.88
CA ALA A 426 7.38 -1.20 15.44
C ALA A 426 7.68 -2.67 15.06
N TYR A 427 8.73 -2.92 14.28
CA TYR A 427 9.19 -4.28 13.98
C TYR A 427 9.63 -5.03 15.25
N LYS A 428 10.32 -4.35 16.18
CA LYS A 428 10.69 -4.92 17.49
C LYS A 428 9.48 -5.35 18.32
N LEU A 429 8.38 -4.58 18.35
CA LEU A 429 7.15 -5.00 19.03
C LEU A 429 6.45 -6.16 18.29
N ALA A 430 6.43 -6.13 16.96
CA ALA A 430 5.86 -7.21 16.15
C ALA A 430 6.59 -8.54 16.40
N GLN A 431 7.92 -8.54 16.43
CA GLN A 431 8.74 -9.71 16.77
C GLN A 431 8.54 -10.17 18.23
N GLN A 432 8.37 -9.26 19.20
CA GLN A 432 8.12 -9.62 20.61
C GLN A 432 6.78 -10.35 20.82
N SER A 433 5.80 -10.10 19.96
CA SER A 433 4.45 -10.66 20.03
C SER A 433 4.14 -11.64 18.88
N PHE A 434 5.18 -12.13 18.20
CA PHE A 434 5.06 -12.83 16.93
C PHE A 434 4.14 -14.06 17.00
N VAL A 435 3.10 -14.03 16.18
CA VAL A 435 2.13 -15.12 16.02
C VAL A 435 2.62 -16.05 14.92
N LYS A 436 3.16 -17.21 15.32
CA LYS A 436 3.50 -18.28 14.37
C LYS A 436 2.22 -18.75 13.66
N ASP A 437 2.34 -19.00 12.36
CA ASP A 437 1.26 -19.48 11.48
C ASP A 437 0.04 -18.52 11.46
N GLY A 438 0.28 -17.23 11.68
CA GLY A 438 -0.70 -16.14 11.60
C GLY A 438 -0.13 -14.85 11.01
N VAL A 439 -0.93 -13.78 11.00
CA VAL A 439 -0.54 -12.49 10.40
C VAL A 439 0.29 -11.68 11.39
N ASN A 440 1.46 -11.21 10.95
CA ASN A 440 2.26 -10.24 11.69
C ASN A 440 2.52 -9.05 10.76
N ARG A 441 2.06 -7.85 11.14
CA ARG A 441 2.12 -6.69 10.24
C ARG A 441 2.29 -5.37 10.99
N VAL A 442 3.18 -4.52 10.46
CA VAL A 442 3.24 -3.09 10.77
C VAL A 442 2.29 -2.35 9.83
N MET A 443 1.43 -1.49 10.39
CA MET A 443 0.51 -0.63 9.65
C MET A 443 0.94 0.81 9.89
N LEU A 444 1.65 1.37 8.92
CA LEU A 444 2.23 2.72 8.94
C LEU A 444 1.19 3.72 8.42
N ALA A 445 0.86 4.74 9.20
CA ALA A 445 -0.15 5.74 8.87
C ALA A 445 0.37 7.17 9.03
N THR A 446 0.27 7.99 7.97
CA THR A 446 0.95 9.30 7.83
C THR A 446 0.22 10.22 6.85
N ASP A 447 0.57 11.51 6.79
CA ASP A 447 0.14 12.43 5.72
C ASP A 447 1.15 12.53 4.56
N GLY A 448 2.08 11.57 4.46
CA GLY A 448 2.92 11.34 3.29
C GLY A 448 4.32 11.97 3.36
N ASP A 449 4.63 12.72 4.42
CA ASP A 449 5.97 13.26 4.68
C ASP A 449 6.87 12.23 5.39
N PHE A 450 7.45 11.32 4.61
CA PHE A 450 8.45 10.34 5.10
C PHE A 450 9.80 10.98 5.43
N ASN A 451 9.82 12.04 6.26
CA ASN A 451 11.01 12.55 6.93
C ASN A 451 11.50 11.52 7.99
N VAL A 452 12.04 10.40 7.51
CA VAL A 452 12.46 9.25 8.33
C VAL A 452 13.76 9.51 9.10
N GLY A 453 14.62 10.41 8.62
CA GLY A 453 15.90 10.77 9.24
C GLY A 453 16.84 11.47 8.26
N GLN A 454 18.16 11.44 8.53
CA GLN A 454 19.20 11.78 7.54
C GLN A 454 19.64 10.53 6.74
N THR A 455 18.71 9.60 6.57
CA THR A 455 18.95 8.24 6.06
C THR A 455 18.48 8.18 4.61
N ASP A 456 19.25 7.49 3.76
CA ASP A 456 18.95 7.37 2.32
C ASP A 456 17.68 6.52 2.10
N ASP A 457 16.94 6.80 1.02
CA ASP A 457 15.73 6.05 0.64
C ASP A 457 16.06 4.56 0.46
N ASP A 458 17.24 4.25 -0.10
CA ASP A 458 17.71 2.89 -0.29
C ASP A 458 18.08 2.18 1.03
N ASP A 459 18.43 2.92 2.08
CA ASP A 459 18.71 2.34 3.41
C ASP A 459 17.41 1.91 4.10
N LEU A 460 16.34 2.69 3.93
CA LEU A 460 14.99 2.31 4.37
C LEU A 460 14.46 1.09 3.62
N LYS A 461 14.61 1.04 2.29
CA LYS A 461 14.22 -0.14 1.48
C LYS A 461 14.90 -1.41 1.98
N ARG A 462 16.23 -1.39 2.17
CA ARG A 462 17.00 -2.54 2.66
C ARG A 462 16.62 -2.96 4.08
N LEU A 463 16.21 -2.03 4.95
CA LEU A 463 15.65 -2.35 6.26
C LEU A 463 14.34 -3.12 6.13
N ILE A 464 13.39 -2.61 5.33
CA ILE A 464 12.08 -3.25 5.12
C ILE A 464 12.26 -4.63 4.47
N GLU A 465 13.11 -4.76 3.45
CA GLU A 465 13.45 -6.04 2.83
C GLU A 465 14.08 -7.05 3.81
N GLN A 466 14.80 -6.59 4.83
CA GLN A 466 15.40 -7.45 5.85
C GLN A 466 14.33 -7.90 6.85
N GLU A 467 13.50 -6.97 7.33
CA GLU A 467 12.44 -7.27 8.29
C GLU A 467 11.32 -8.12 7.67
N ARG A 468 10.99 -7.93 6.38
CA ARG A 468 10.11 -8.82 5.58
C ARG A 468 10.49 -10.30 5.72
N LYS A 469 11.80 -10.61 5.78
CA LYS A 469 12.32 -11.99 5.90
C LYS A 469 12.11 -12.61 7.30
N THR A 470 11.68 -11.82 8.29
CA THR A 470 11.24 -12.33 9.60
C THR A 470 9.78 -12.83 9.59
N GLY A 471 9.03 -12.57 8.52
CA GLY A 471 7.60 -12.85 8.44
C GLY A 471 6.72 -11.73 9.02
N VAL A 472 7.27 -10.55 9.26
CA VAL A 472 6.52 -9.32 9.57
C VAL A 472 6.45 -8.47 8.31
N PHE A 473 5.25 -8.17 7.83
CA PHE A 473 5.02 -7.35 6.63
C PHE A 473 4.71 -5.89 6.99
N LEU A 474 4.74 -5.00 6.00
CA LEU A 474 4.47 -3.56 6.16
C LEU A 474 3.42 -3.08 5.16
N SER A 475 2.44 -2.30 5.62
CA SER A 475 1.45 -1.62 4.77
C SER A 475 1.35 -0.15 5.15
N VAL A 476 1.04 0.68 4.16
CA VAL A 476 1.16 2.15 4.25
C VAL A 476 -0.19 2.79 3.95
N PHE A 477 -0.62 3.68 4.83
CA PHE A 477 -1.91 4.36 4.78
C PHE A 477 -1.69 5.87 4.82
N GLY A 478 -1.88 6.54 3.68
CA GLY A 478 -1.85 7.99 3.59
C GLY A 478 -3.18 8.60 4.04
N PHE A 479 -3.13 9.73 4.75
CA PHE A 479 -4.30 10.46 5.26
C PHE A 479 -4.26 11.96 4.88
N GLY A 480 -5.40 12.64 4.92
CA GLY A 480 -5.50 14.10 4.74
C GLY A 480 -5.66 14.55 3.29
N ARG A 481 -4.84 15.55 2.88
CA ARG A 481 -4.76 16.11 1.51
C ARG A 481 -3.36 16.64 1.19
N GLY A 482 -2.86 16.32 0.01
CA GLY A 482 -1.69 16.97 -0.62
C GLY A 482 -0.31 16.61 -0.05
N ASN A 483 0.74 16.94 -0.79
CA ASN A 483 2.15 16.65 -0.44
C ASN A 483 2.41 15.15 -0.17
N LEU A 484 1.75 14.28 -0.94
CA LEU A 484 1.86 12.83 -0.79
C LEU A 484 3.06 12.33 -1.60
N ASN A 485 4.05 11.73 -0.94
CA ASN A 485 5.10 11.00 -1.64
C ASN A 485 4.59 9.58 -2.01
N ASP A 486 3.61 9.52 -2.92
CA ASP A 486 2.93 8.29 -3.36
C ASP A 486 3.91 7.22 -3.87
N GLN A 487 4.87 7.62 -4.72
CA GLN A 487 5.96 6.76 -5.18
C GLN A 487 6.73 6.11 -4.01
N MET A 488 6.94 6.84 -2.90
CA MET A 488 7.56 6.30 -1.68
C MET A 488 6.60 5.40 -0.90
N MET A 489 5.31 5.72 -0.79
CA MET A 489 4.32 4.85 -0.15
C MET A 489 4.26 3.47 -0.82
N GLN A 490 4.14 3.46 -2.15
CA GLN A 490 4.12 2.24 -2.97
C GLN A 490 5.43 1.47 -2.83
N THR A 491 6.57 2.15 -2.97
CA THR A 491 7.91 1.52 -2.81
C THR A 491 8.09 0.90 -1.42
N ILE A 492 7.67 1.56 -0.34
CA ILE A 492 7.75 1.06 1.04
C ILE A 492 6.84 -0.17 1.23
N ALA A 493 5.61 -0.12 0.71
CA ALA A 493 4.63 -1.20 0.84
C ALA A 493 5.05 -2.46 0.05
N GLN A 494 5.45 -2.30 -1.23
CA GLN A 494 5.90 -3.39 -2.09
C GLN A 494 7.14 -4.10 -1.51
N ASN A 495 8.16 -3.35 -1.06
CA ASN A 495 9.34 -3.94 -0.41
C ASN A 495 9.01 -4.70 0.90
N GLY A 496 7.85 -4.40 1.51
CA GLY A 496 7.35 -5.00 2.74
C GLY A 496 6.31 -6.12 2.58
N ASN A 497 5.95 -6.53 1.35
CA ASN A 497 4.80 -7.40 1.04
C ASN A 497 3.51 -6.95 1.75
N GLY A 498 3.15 -5.69 1.54
CA GLY A 498 1.82 -5.18 1.87
C GLY A 498 1.40 -4.08 0.90
N THR A 499 0.25 -3.47 1.21
CA THR A 499 -0.44 -2.55 0.30
C THR A 499 -0.20 -1.08 0.66
N ALA A 500 -0.18 -0.22 -0.34
CA ALA A 500 -0.38 1.22 -0.18
C ALA A 500 -1.87 1.56 -0.35
N ALA A 501 -2.40 2.47 0.45
CA ALA A 501 -3.77 2.97 0.31
C ALA A 501 -3.89 4.41 0.79
N TYR A 502 -4.90 5.14 0.30
CA TYR A 502 -5.15 6.53 0.64
C TYR A 502 -6.55 6.73 1.22
N ILE A 503 -6.64 7.41 2.37
CA ILE A 503 -7.84 7.53 3.20
C ILE A 503 -8.12 9.02 3.45
N ASP A 504 -8.99 9.60 2.63
CA ASP A 504 -9.47 11.00 2.74
C ASP A 504 -10.82 11.13 3.47
N THR A 505 -11.55 10.00 3.61
CA THR A 505 -12.91 9.93 4.11
C THR A 505 -13.14 8.68 4.97
N LEU A 506 -14.16 8.73 5.85
CA LEU A 506 -14.51 7.58 6.70
C LEU A 506 -15.08 6.40 5.90
N ALA A 507 -15.65 6.64 4.72
CA ALA A 507 -16.08 5.59 3.79
C ALA A 507 -14.87 4.83 3.21
N GLU A 508 -13.83 5.55 2.78
CA GLU A 508 -12.60 4.91 2.31
C GLU A 508 -11.86 4.19 3.46
N ALA A 509 -11.91 4.74 4.67
CA ALA A 509 -11.41 4.05 5.87
C ALA A 509 -12.14 2.71 6.14
N GLU A 510 -13.47 2.68 5.98
CA GLU A 510 -14.26 1.44 6.15
C GLU A 510 -14.03 0.45 4.99
N LYS A 511 -13.87 0.95 3.75
CA LYS A 511 -13.43 0.12 2.62
C LYS A 511 -12.09 -0.56 2.93
N VAL A 512 -11.03 0.24 3.13
CA VAL A 512 -9.64 -0.22 3.21
C VAL A 512 -9.35 -1.04 4.48
N LEU A 513 -9.82 -0.58 5.65
CA LEU A 513 -9.43 -1.15 6.95
C LEU A 513 -10.47 -2.10 7.55
N VAL A 514 -11.58 -2.34 6.88
CA VAL A 514 -12.67 -3.17 7.41
C VAL A 514 -13.20 -4.18 6.40
N GLU A 515 -13.58 -3.76 5.19
CA GLU A 515 -14.13 -4.69 4.19
C GLU A 515 -12.98 -5.36 3.40
N ASP A 516 -12.03 -4.59 2.88
CA ASP A 516 -10.79 -5.07 2.23
C ASP A 516 -9.69 -5.45 3.25
N ALA A 517 -10.01 -5.46 4.55
CA ALA A 517 -9.10 -5.94 5.59
C ALA A 517 -8.69 -7.41 5.39
N SER A 518 -9.59 -8.24 4.86
CA SER A 518 -9.29 -9.67 4.64
C SER A 518 -8.34 -9.87 3.45
N SER A 519 -8.52 -9.11 2.37
CA SER A 519 -7.62 -9.15 1.21
C SER A 519 -6.25 -8.56 1.53
N THR A 520 -6.20 -7.40 2.20
CA THR A 520 -4.92 -6.77 2.55
C THR A 520 -4.12 -7.61 3.54
N LEU A 521 -4.75 -8.18 4.58
CA LEU A 521 -4.03 -8.88 5.67
C LEU A 521 -3.69 -10.35 5.39
N PHE A 522 -4.53 -11.10 4.67
CA PHE A 522 -4.38 -12.55 4.49
C PHE A 522 -3.96 -12.92 3.06
N THR A 523 -2.66 -12.89 2.76
CA THR A 523 -2.10 -13.40 1.49
C THR A 523 -2.40 -14.89 1.30
N ILE A 524 -3.06 -15.27 0.20
CA ILE A 524 -3.41 -16.67 -0.13
C ILE A 524 -2.59 -17.24 -1.30
N ALA A 525 -1.98 -16.39 -2.13
CA ALA A 525 -0.91 -16.76 -3.05
C ALA A 525 0.02 -15.55 -3.29
N LYS A 526 1.26 -15.84 -3.69
CA LYS A 526 2.33 -14.87 -3.94
C LYS A 526 2.80 -14.94 -5.38
N ASP A 527 3.52 -13.91 -5.84
CA ASP A 527 4.18 -13.90 -7.16
C ASP A 527 3.21 -14.30 -8.29
N VAL A 528 2.06 -13.62 -8.35
CA VAL A 528 1.00 -13.98 -9.28
C VAL A 528 1.20 -13.23 -10.60
N LYS A 529 1.68 -13.97 -11.61
CA LYS A 529 1.91 -13.48 -12.97
C LYS A 529 0.84 -13.99 -13.91
N ILE A 530 0.33 -13.13 -14.78
CA ILE A 530 -0.64 -13.47 -15.83
C ILE A 530 0.05 -13.36 -17.19
N GLN A 531 -0.16 -14.37 -18.04
CA GLN A 531 0.26 -14.35 -19.45
C GLN A 531 -0.92 -14.76 -20.34
N VAL A 532 -1.15 -14.01 -21.40
CA VAL A 532 -2.21 -14.25 -22.38
C VAL A 532 -1.57 -14.40 -23.76
N GLU A 533 -1.78 -15.55 -24.40
CA GLU A 533 -1.25 -15.87 -25.73
C GLU A 533 -2.40 -15.90 -26.75
N PHE A 534 -2.43 -14.94 -27.67
CA PHE A 534 -3.51 -14.74 -28.64
C PHE A 534 -3.34 -15.63 -29.88
N ASN A 535 -4.45 -16.09 -30.46
CA ASN A 535 -4.43 -16.92 -31.67
C ASN A 535 -4.50 -16.04 -32.94
N PRO A 536 -3.41 -15.90 -33.73
CA PRO A 536 -3.38 -15.07 -34.94
C PRO A 536 -4.29 -15.55 -36.08
N ASN A 537 -5.06 -16.63 -35.89
CA ASN A 537 -6.09 -17.09 -36.83
C ASN A 537 -7.49 -16.55 -36.49
N LYS A 538 -7.71 -16.08 -35.26
CA LYS A 538 -9.01 -15.57 -34.77
C LYS A 538 -8.94 -14.12 -34.33
N VAL A 539 -7.79 -13.68 -33.81
CA VAL A 539 -7.48 -12.30 -33.43
C VAL A 539 -6.42 -11.78 -34.40
N SER A 540 -6.62 -10.58 -34.96
CA SER A 540 -5.60 -9.86 -35.72
C SER A 540 -4.73 -9.00 -34.80
N GLU A 541 -5.35 -8.31 -33.86
CA GLU A 541 -4.71 -7.32 -32.98
C GLU A 541 -5.29 -7.35 -31.56
N TYR A 542 -4.54 -6.86 -30.56
CA TYR A 542 -5.03 -6.62 -29.20
C TYR A 542 -4.40 -5.38 -28.56
N ARG A 543 -5.05 -4.83 -27.53
CA ARG A 543 -4.44 -3.96 -26.52
C ARG A 543 -4.94 -4.31 -25.12
N LEU A 544 -4.10 -4.13 -24.10
CA LEU A 544 -4.48 -4.24 -22.68
C LEU A 544 -4.88 -2.85 -22.17
N ILE A 545 -6.08 -2.73 -21.59
CA ILE A 545 -6.59 -1.46 -21.04
C ILE A 545 -6.09 -1.32 -19.60
N GLY A 546 -5.30 -0.29 -19.32
CA GLY A 546 -4.54 -0.15 -18.07
C GLY A 546 -3.33 -1.08 -18.01
N TYR A 547 -2.72 -1.19 -16.82
CA TYR A 547 -1.55 -2.03 -16.50
C TYR A 547 -0.23 -1.62 -17.16
N GLU A 548 -0.12 -0.41 -17.73
CA GLU A 548 1.10 0.08 -18.37
C GLU A 548 2.34 -0.03 -17.47
N THR A 549 2.23 0.34 -16.19
CA THR A 549 3.32 0.24 -15.20
C THR A 549 3.33 -1.10 -14.44
N ARG A 550 2.70 -2.14 -14.99
CA ARG A 550 2.64 -3.51 -14.45
C ARG A 550 2.93 -4.59 -15.51
N ALA A 551 3.28 -4.19 -16.74
CA ALA A 551 3.73 -5.07 -17.81
C ALA A 551 5.07 -5.76 -17.46
N LEU A 552 5.23 -7.01 -17.91
CA LEU A 552 6.42 -7.84 -17.68
C LEU A 552 6.93 -8.42 -19.01
N ASN A 553 8.21 -8.77 -19.09
CA ASN A 553 8.74 -9.42 -20.30
C ASN A 553 8.21 -10.88 -20.41
N ARG A 554 8.20 -11.44 -21.63
CA ARG A 554 7.64 -12.78 -21.89
C ARG A 554 8.39 -13.88 -21.14
N GLU A 555 9.69 -13.69 -20.94
CA GLU A 555 10.59 -14.54 -20.16
C GLU A 555 10.33 -14.47 -18.65
N ASP A 556 10.00 -13.29 -18.12
CA ASP A 556 9.75 -13.07 -16.69
C ASP A 556 8.57 -13.90 -16.18
N PHE A 557 7.62 -14.24 -17.06
CA PHE A 557 6.52 -15.15 -16.74
C PHE A 557 6.99 -16.45 -16.11
N ASN A 558 8.10 -17.04 -16.56
CA ASN A 558 8.63 -18.31 -16.04
C ASN A 558 9.79 -18.11 -15.04
N ASN A 559 10.10 -16.87 -14.67
CA ASN A 559 11.21 -16.54 -13.81
C ASN A 559 10.75 -16.35 -12.36
N ASP A 560 10.84 -17.41 -11.55
CA ASP A 560 10.51 -17.38 -10.12
C ASP A 560 11.39 -16.41 -9.29
N ARG A 561 12.37 -15.72 -9.90
CA ARG A 561 13.24 -14.69 -9.28
C ARG A 561 12.76 -13.26 -9.50
N VAL A 562 11.84 -13.03 -10.44
CA VAL A 562 11.14 -11.75 -10.60
C VAL A 562 9.96 -11.78 -9.65
N ASP A 563 9.86 -10.82 -8.73
CA ASP A 563 8.71 -10.71 -7.82
C ASP A 563 7.49 -10.18 -8.60
N ALA A 564 6.28 -10.52 -8.16
CA ALA A 564 5.02 -10.03 -8.71
C ALA A 564 3.93 -10.00 -7.63
N GLY A 565 2.78 -9.41 -7.95
CA GLY A 565 1.72 -9.12 -6.98
C GLY A 565 1.30 -10.33 -6.15
N ASP A 566 1.16 -10.09 -4.85
CA ASP A 566 0.49 -11.01 -3.92
C ASP A 566 -1.04 -10.90 -4.10
N ILE A 567 -1.77 -11.99 -3.91
CA ILE A 567 -3.25 -11.97 -3.89
C ILE A 567 -3.78 -12.34 -2.50
N GLY A 568 -4.74 -11.55 -2.03
CA GLY A 568 -5.38 -11.67 -0.72
C GLY A 568 -6.62 -12.56 -0.68
N SER A 569 -7.02 -12.96 0.54
CA SER A 569 -8.30 -13.62 0.82
C SER A 569 -9.48 -12.82 0.25
N GLY A 570 -10.30 -13.46 -0.58
CA GLY A 570 -11.45 -12.83 -1.22
C GLY A 570 -11.13 -11.72 -2.24
N HIS A 571 -9.86 -11.39 -2.48
CA HIS A 571 -9.46 -10.32 -3.38
C HIS A 571 -9.88 -10.62 -4.82
N SER A 572 -10.18 -9.58 -5.60
CA SER A 572 -10.60 -9.71 -7.00
C SER A 572 -9.83 -8.76 -7.90
N VAL A 573 -9.23 -9.29 -8.97
CA VAL A 573 -8.49 -8.49 -9.96
C VAL A 573 -9.02 -8.82 -11.36
N THR A 574 -9.15 -7.78 -12.19
CA THR A 574 -9.82 -7.79 -13.48
C THR A 574 -8.96 -7.05 -14.50
N ALA A 575 -8.53 -7.77 -15.53
CA ALA A 575 -7.90 -7.19 -16.71
C ALA A 575 -8.87 -7.21 -17.90
N ILE A 576 -8.81 -6.18 -18.75
CA ILE A 576 -9.67 -6.04 -19.93
C ILE A 576 -8.78 -5.83 -21.15
N TYR A 577 -8.85 -6.75 -22.11
CA TYR A 577 -8.26 -6.58 -23.43
C TYR A 577 -9.33 -6.11 -24.42
N GLU A 578 -9.01 -5.12 -25.26
CA GLU A 578 -9.73 -4.92 -26.52
C GLU A 578 -9.03 -5.75 -27.60
N ILE A 579 -9.78 -6.62 -28.27
CA ILE A 579 -9.28 -7.52 -29.33
C ILE A 579 -9.98 -7.23 -30.65
N THR A 580 -9.21 -7.18 -31.74
CA THR A 580 -9.73 -7.10 -33.11
C THR A 580 -9.89 -8.52 -33.66
N PRO A 581 -11.12 -9.01 -33.93
CA PRO A 581 -11.32 -10.29 -34.60
C PRO A 581 -10.82 -10.21 -36.04
N LYS A 582 -10.16 -11.27 -36.50
CA LYS A 582 -9.51 -11.31 -37.81
C LYS A 582 -10.51 -11.18 -38.96
N GLY A 583 -10.38 -10.12 -39.75
CA GLY A 583 -11.29 -9.80 -40.86
C GLY A 583 -12.55 -9.05 -40.42
N SER A 584 -12.53 -8.41 -39.24
CA SER A 584 -13.60 -7.53 -38.76
C SER A 584 -13.67 -6.20 -39.52
N GLY A 585 -12.57 -5.74 -40.12
CA GLY A 585 -12.42 -4.40 -40.68
C GLY A 585 -12.07 -3.34 -39.63
N GLY A 586 -11.79 -3.74 -38.40
CA GLY A 586 -11.30 -2.87 -37.31
C GLY A 586 -9.78 -2.84 -37.19
N GLU A 587 -9.05 -3.55 -38.07
CA GLU A 587 -7.60 -3.59 -38.09
C GLU A 587 -6.96 -2.20 -38.28
N GLN A 588 -6.00 -1.86 -37.41
CA GLN A 588 -5.25 -0.60 -37.43
C GLN A 588 -3.84 -0.74 -38.02
N ILE A 589 -3.32 -1.96 -38.17
CA ILE A 589 -1.95 -2.26 -38.58
C ILE A 589 -1.92 -2.89 -40.00
N ASP A 590 -1.64 -2.06 -41.02
CA ASP A 590 -0.58 -2.32 -42.04
C ASP A 590 -0.02 -3.76 -42.15
N PRO A 591 -0.61 -4.73 -42.89
CA PRO A 591 0.08 -6.00 -43.16
C PRO A 591 1.44 -5.79 -43.83
N LEU A 592 2.49 -6.44 -43.29
CA LEU A 592 3.87 -6.31 -43.75
C LEU A 592 4.01 -6.50 -45.27
N ARG A 593 4.43 -5.44 -45.97
CA ARG A 593 4.62 -5.45 -47.43
C ARG A 593 5.77 -6.34 -47.91
N TYR A 594 6.78 -6.56 -47.08
CA TYR A 594 8.06 -7.18 -47.47
C TYR A 594 8.45 -8.42 -46.63
N GLY A 595 7.62 -8.80 -45.66
CA GLY A 595 7.81 -9.98 -44.83
C GLY A 595 6.48 -10.68 -44.63
N GLN A 596 6.50 -12.00 -44.42
CA GLN A 596 5.35 -12.73 -43.92
C GLN A 596 5.69 -13.22 -42.52
N ALA A 597 5.09 -12.60 -41.51
CA ALA A 597 5.08 -13.16 -40.17
C ALA A 597 4.20 -14.43 -40.21
N THR A 598 4.84 -15.60 -40.18
CA THR A 598 4.16 -16.91 -40.31
C THR A 598 4.28 -17.70 -39.02
N VAL A 599 3.21 -17.71 -38.23
CA VAL A 599 3.16 -18.47 -36.97
C VAL A 599 2.70 -19.90 -37.28
N ASN A 600 3.63 -20.85 -37.21
CA ASN A 600 3.39 -22.27 -37.51
C ASN A 600 2.66 -22.97 -36.35
N ASN A 601 1.37 -22.69 -36.17
CA ASN A 601 0.52 -23.15 -35.05
C ASN A 601 0.22 -24.68 -35.03
N GLY A 602 1.08 -25.54 -35.56
CA GLY A 602 0.98 -27.01 -35.54
C GLY A 602 -0.14 -27.63 -36.40
N GLY A 603 -1.27 -26.93 -36.56
CA GLY A 603 -2.43 -27.35 -37.33
C GLY A 603 -3.54 -27.96 -36.47
N VAL A 604 -4.76 -27.42 -36.64
CA VAL A 604 -6.07 -27.95 -36.20
C VAL A 604 -6.31 -28.04 -34.69
N ALA A 605 -5.31 -28.34 -33.85
CA ALA A 605 -5.43 -28.15 -32.40
C ALA A 605 -5.69 -26.66 -32.11
N ASN A 606 -6.66 -26.38 -31.23
CA ASN A 606 -6.98 -25.05 -30.70
C ASN A 606 -7.37 -23.99 -31.76
N ALA A 607 -7.75 -24.41 -32.98
CA ALA A 607 -8.05 -23.48 -34.08
C ALA A 607 -9.22 -22.51 -33.80
N ASP A 608 -10.13 -22.88 -32.89
CA ASP A 608 -11.31 -22.08 -32.49
C ASP A 608 -11.11 -21.24 -31.21
N GLU A 609 -9.91 -21.23 -30.63
CA GLU A 609 -9.58 -20.36 -29.50
C GLU A 609 -9.27 -18.93 -29.97
N TYR A 610 -9.74 -17.92 -29.23
CA TYR A 610 -9.33 -16.52 -29.33
C TYR A 610 -7.95 -16.30 -28.71
N ALA A 611 -7.74 -16.89 -27.52
CA ALA A 611 -6.52 -16.75 -26.72
C ALA A 611 -6.39 -17.93 -25.74
N PHE A 612 -5.21 -18.07 -25.15
CA PHE A 612 -4.90 -19.04 -24.10
C PHE A 612 -4.33 -18.31 -22.89
N VAL A 613 -5.11 -18.25 -21.81
CA VAL A 613 -4.74 -17.57 -20.56
C VAL A 613 -3.94 -18.53 -19.68
N LYS A 614 -2.87 -18.02 -19.06
CA LYS A 614 -1.97 -18.74 -18.17
C LYS A 614 -1.77 -17.90 -16.91
N ILE A 615 -1.99 -18.47 -15.74
CA ILE A 615 -1.77 -17.79 -14.45
C ILE A 615 -0.76 -18.61 -13.66
N ARG A 616 0.39 -18.01 -13.35
CA ARG A 616 1.42 -18.58 -12.47
C ARG A 616 1.32 -17.95 -11.09
N TYR A 617 1.55 -18.74 -10.05
CA TYR A 617 1.51 -18.30 -8.65
C TYR A 617 2.36 -19.20 -7.76
N LYS A 618 2.75 -18.72 -6.58
CA LYS A 618 3.31 -19.51 -5.46
C LYS A 618 2.30 -19.57 -4.32
N LEU A 619 2.25 -20.63 -3.51
CA LEU A 619 1.53 -20.55 -2.23
C LEU A 619 2.35 -19.77 -1.19
N PRO A 620 1.74 -19.19 -0.14
CA PRO A 620 2.46 -18.27 0.77
C PRO A 620 3.69 -18.85 1.47
N ASN A 621 3.77 -20.18 1.58
CA ASN A 621 4.84 -20.96 2.21
C ASN A 621 5.61 -21.86 1.22
N GLU A 622 5.52 -21.61 -0.10
CA GLU A 622 6.21 -22.38 -1.14
C GLU A 622 7.03 -21.44 -2.06
N ASP A 623 8.31 -21.77 -2.30
CA ASP A 623 9.15 -21.00 -3.24
C ASP A 623 8.99 -21.42 -4.71
N THR A 624 8.30 -22.55 -4.97
CA THR A 624 8.11 -23.13 -6.31
C THR A 624 6.74 -22.76 -6.86
N SER A 625 6.70 -22.25 -8.09
CA SER A 625 5.44 -21.82 -8.70
C SER A 625 4.60 -22.96 -9.29
N LYS A 626 3.28 -22.73 -9.31
CA LYS A 626 2.21 -23.56 -9.89
C LYS A 626 1.56 -22.81 -11.04
N LEU A 627 0.94 -23.55 -11.96
CA LEU A 627 0.37 -23.01 -13.20
C LEU A 627 -1.09 -23.44 -13.36
N ILE A 628 -1.97 -22.48 -13.60
CA ILE A 628 -3.34 -22.68 -14.08
C ILE A 628 -3.41 -22.19 -15.53
N THR A 629 -4.19 -22.87 -16.37
CA THR A 629 -4.42 -22.49 -17.77
C THR A 629 -5.91 -22.47 -18.10
N THR A 630 -6.31 -21.63 -19.06
CA THR A 630 -7.70 -21.50 -19.49
C THR A 630 -7.73 -21.13 -20.98
N PRO A 631 -8.19 -22.02 -21.88
CA PRO A 631 -8.45 -21.67 -23.28
C PRO A 631 -9.68 -20.76 -23.35
N VAL A 632 -9.63 -19.76 -24.23
CA VAL A 632 -10.73 -18.80 -24.47
C VAL A 632 -11.32 -19.07 -25.84
N THR A 633 -12.61 -19.38 -25.90
CA THR A 633 -13.32 -19.83 -27.12
C THR A 633 -14.57 -19.00 -27.35
N SER A 634 -15.30 -19.26 -28.44
CA SER A 634 -16.66 -18.73 -28.63
C SER A 634 -17.66 -19.15 -27.53
N ALA A 635 -17.38 -20.18 -26.73
CA ALA A 635 -18.21 -20.53 -25.57
C ALA A 635 -18.04 -19.56 -24.39
N ASN A 636 -17.03 -18.69 -24.43
CA ASN A 636 -16.85 -17.58 -23.48
C ASN A 636 -17.56 -16.30 -23.95
N GLU A 637 -18.18 -16.28 -25.14
CA GLU A 637 -18.73 -15.09 -25.76
C GLU A 637 -20.23 -14.91 -25.50
N VAL A 638 -20.66 -13.67 -25.21
CA VAL A 638 -22.08 -13.27 -25.20
C VAL A 638 -22.47 -12.58 -26.51
N GLU A 639 -23.69 -12.79 -26.99
CA GLU A 639 -24.12 -12.35 -28.34
C GLU A 639 -24.20 -10.82 -28.47
N SER A 640 -24.36 -10.11 -27.36
CA SER A 640 -24.48 -8.66 -27.29
C SER A 640 -23.97 -8.13 -25.95
N PHE A 641 -23.53 -6.88 -25.92
CA PHE A 641 -23.03 -6.24 -24.70
C PHE A 641 -24.06 -6.29 -23.55
N ASP A 642 -25.35 -6.09 -23.84
CA ASP A 642 -26.42 -6.14 -22.81
C ASP A 642 -26.72 -7.53 -22.23
N GLN A 643 -26.27 -8.61 -22.88
CA GLN A 643 -26.29 -9.96 -22.28
C GLN A 643 -25.13 -10.18 -21.29
N ALA A 644 -24.11 -9.32 -21.27
CA ALA A 644 -23.04 -9.41 -20.28
C ALA A 644 -23.60 -9.12 -18.86
N GLY A 645 -23.06 -9.83 -17.88
CA GLY A 645 -23.42 -9.71 -16.48
C GLY A 645 -23.24 -8.28 -15.96
N THR A 646 -24.00 -7.94 -14.92
CA THR A 646 -24.02 -6.62 -14.27
C THR A 646 -22.60 -6.10 -14.01
N ASP A 647 -21.74 -6.93 -13.44
CA ASP A 647 -20.39 -6.53 -13.05
C ASP A 647 -19.42 -6.42 -14.24
N GLN A 648 -19.63 -7.20 -15.31
CA GLN A 648 -18.90 -7.03 -16.58
C GLN A 648 -19.25 -5.69 -17.23
N ARG A 649 -20.55 -5.35 -17.32
CA ARG A 649 -20.97 -4.05 -17.88
C ARG A 649 -20.54 -2.88 -17.01
N PHE A 650 -20.51 -3.04 -15.68
CA PHE A 650 -20.03 -1.99 -14.78
C PHE A 650 -18.53 -1.75 -14.93
N SER A 651 -17.70 -2.80 -14.96
CA SER A 651 -16.25 -2.64 -15.13
C SER A 651 -15.90 -2.05 -16.50
N VAL A 652 -16.67 -2.34 -17.56
CA VAL A 652 -16.51 -1.69 -18.88
C VAL A 652 -16.89 -0.21 -18.85
N ALA A 653 -17.91 0.20 -18.09
CA ALA A 653 -18.22 1.63 -17.90
C ALA A 653 -17.11 2.37 -17.14
N VAL A 654 -16.49 1.71 -16.14
CA VAL A 654 -15.35 2.24 -15.40
C VAL A 654 -14.11 2.34 -16.30
N ALA A 655 -13.83 1.31 -17.11
CA ALA A 655 -12.76 1.32 -18.10
C ALA A 655 -12.95 2.44 -19.13
N ALA A 656 -14.16 2.63 -19.66
CA ALA A 656 -14.47 3.73 -20.57
C ALA A 656 -14.27 5.11 -19.91
N PHE A 657 -14.57 5.23 -18.61
CA PHE A 657 -14.37 6.47 -17.86
C PHE A 657 -12.89 6.80 -17.64
N GLY A 658 -12.07 5.82 -17.24
CA GLY A 658 -10.63 6.01 -17.06
C GLY A 658 -9.94 6.42 -18.37
N GLN A 659 -10.15 5.66 -19.44
CA GLN A 659 -9.65 5.99 -20.79
C GLN A 659 -10.10 7.39 -21.25
N LYS A 660 -11.34 7.80 -20.95
CA LYS A 660 -11.86 9.12 -21.31
C LYS A 660 -11.26 10.26 -20.48
N LEU A 661 -10.91 10.02 -19.21
CA LEU A 661 -10.17 11.00 -18.41
C LEU A 661 -8.70 11.14 -18.86
N ARG A 662 -8.14 10.09 -19.48
CA ARG A 662 -6.82 10.11 -20.14
C ARG A 662 -6.82 10.72 -21.55
N ASP A 663 -7.99 11.05 -22.10
CA ASP A 663 -8.19 11.50 -23.48
C ASP A 663 -7.74 10.48 -24.56
N GLU A 664 -7.93 9.17 -24.28
CA GLU A 664 -7.55 8.10 -25.23
C GLU A 664 -8.41 8.10 -26.50
N ASP A 665 -7.77 8.16 -27.68
CA ASP A 665 -8.38 8.16 -29.03
C ASP A 665 -9.50 7.11 -29.19
N ALA A 666 -9.29 5.90 -28.68
CA ALA A 666 -10.24 4.78 -28.74
C ALA A 666 -11.60 5.09 -28.07
N THR A 667 -11.63 6.01 -27.10
CA THR A 667 -12.84 6.44 -26.38
C THR A 667 -13.21 7.91 -26.62
N ALA A 668 -12.47 8.64 -27.46
CA ALA A 668 -12.70 10.05 -27.74
C ALA A 668 -14.15 10.33 -28.19
N LYS A 669 -14.68 9.48 -29.09
CA LYS A 669 -16.06 9.54 -29.61
C LYS A 669 -17.13 9.00 -28.64
N PHE A 670 -16.74 8.34 -27.56
CA PHE A 670 -17.66 7.74 -26.59
C PHE A 670 -17.98 8.75 -25.49
N GLY A 671 -19.23 9.19 -25.38
CA GLY A 671 -19.62 10.28 -24.49
C GLY A 671 -19.82 9.88 -23.01
N TYR A 672 -19.72 10.85 -22.10
CA TYR A 672 -20.03 10.63 -20.68
C TYR A 672 -21.50 10.24 -20.43
N ASP A 673 -22.40 10.58 -21.36
CA ASP A 673 -23.79 10.13 -21.40
C ASP A 673 -23.89 8.62 -21.60
N LYS A 674 -23.10 8.03 -22.50
CA LYS A 674 -23.06 6.58 -22.73
C LYS A 674 -22.38 5.82 -21.60
N ILE A 675 -21.34 6.40 -21.01
CA ILE A 675 -20.73 5.90 -19.76
C ILE A 675 -21.79 5.89 -18.63
N MET A 676 -22.55 6.97 -18.48
CA MET A 676 -23.63 7.11 -17.50
C MET A 676 -24.78 6.11 -17.71
N GLU A 677 -25.18 5.89 -18.96
CA GLU A 677 -26.22 4.94 -19.34
C GLU A 677 -25.85 3.51 -18.94
N ILE A 678 -24.66 3.05 -19.33
CA ILE A 678 -24.15 1.71 -18.97
C ILE A 678 -23.98 1.61 -17.45
N ALA A 679 -23.29 2.56 -16.81
CA ALA A 679 -23.04 2.51 -15.37
C ALA A 679 -24.34 2.49 -14.56
N THR A 680 -25.38 3.19 -15.01
CA THR A 680 -26.70 3.19 -14.35
C THR A 680 -27.44 1.88 -14.54
N ALA A 681 -27.45 1.32 -15.75
CA ALA A 681 -28.05 0.01 -16.03
C ALA A 681 -27.30 -1.15 -15.33
N ALA A 682 -25.99 -0.99 -15.15
CA ALA A 682 -25.08 -1.99 -14.59
C ALA A 682 -24.75 -1.80 -13.10
N ARG A 683 -25.35 -0.81 -12.41
CA ARG A 683 -24.97 -0.49 -11.02
C ARG A 683 -25.05 -1.69 -10.08
N GLY A 684 -26.08 -2.53 -10.20
CA GLY A 684 -26.25 -3.73 -9.36
C GLY A 684 -26.54 -3.41 -7.90
N ALA A 685 -26.07 -4.28 -7.01
CA ALA A 685 -26.12 -4.08 -5.56
C ALA A 685 -24.98 -3.15 -5.12
N ASP A 686 -25.28 -2.23 -4.20
CA ASP A 686 -24.38 -1.14 -3.80
C ASP A 686 -24.63 -0.75 -2.32
N PRO A 687 -24.36 -1.65 -1.36
CA PRO A 687 -24.73 -1.44 0.06
C PRO A 687 -23.94 -0.31 0.74
N PHE A 688 -22.72 -0.03 0.27
CA PHE A 688 -21.83 1.01 0.79
C PHE A 688 -21.83 2.30 -0.06
N GLY A 689 -22.46 2.29 -1.25
CA GLY A 689 -22.62 3.47 -2.10
C GLY A 689 -21.49 3.74 -3.11
N TYR A 690 -20.42 2.95 -3.13
CA TYR A 690 -19.27 3.13 -4.05
C TYR A 690 -19.71 3.27 -5.52
N ARG A 691 -20.62 2.40 -5.99
CA ARG A 691 -21.08 2.43 -7.39
C ARG A 691 -21.98 3.64 -7.67
N SER A 692 -22.77 4.09 -6.69
CA SER A 692 -23.56 5.33 -6.76
C SER A 692 -22.71 6.61 -6.69
N GLU A 693 -21.57 6.57 -6.00
CA GLU A 693 -20.59 7.65 -6.03
C GLU A 693 -19.92 7.75 -7.40
N PHE A 694 -19.53 6.62 -8.01
CA PHE A 694 -19.03 6.60 -9.40
C PHE A 694 -20.00 7.27 -10.39
N LEU A 695 -21.31 6.99 -10.29
CA LEU A 695 -22.36 7.70 -11.04
C LEU A 695 -22.41 9.21 -10.76
N SER A 696 -21.88 9.67 -9.63
CA SER A 696 -21.76 11.09 -9.30
C SER A 696 -20.47 11.69 -9.87
N LEU A 697 -19.34 10.95 -9.81
CA LEU A 697 -18.07 11.35 -10.44
C LEU A 697 -18.19 11.52 -11.96
N VAL A 698 -18.85 10.60 -12.66
CA VAL A 698 -19.06 10.69 -14.11
C VAL A 698 -19.88 11.94 -14.48
N ARG A 699 -20.82 12.36 -13.62
CA ARG A 699 -21.58 13.62 -13.82
C ARG A 699 -20.73 14.85 -13.55
N LEU A 700 -19.88 14.84 -12.52
CA LEU A 700 -18.93 15.92 -12.24
C LEU A 700 -17.95 16.09 -13.40
N ALA A 701 -17.31 15.01 -13.86
CA ALA A 701 -16.44 15.02 -15.03
C ALA A 701 -17.14 15.52 -16.29
N SER A 702 -18.39 15.11 -16.53
CA SER A 702 -19.18 15.62 -17.66
C SER A 702 -19.51 17.10 -17.57
N ALA A 703 -19.72 17.65 -16.36
CA ALA A 703 -19.99 19.07 -16.14
C ALA A 703 -18.72 19.93 -16.25
N LEU A 704 -17.57 19.40 -15.82
CA LEU A 704 -16.27 20.05 -15.89
C LEU A 704 -15.68 20.01 -17.32
N GLY A 705 -15.79 18.86 -17.99
CA GLY A 705 -15.32 18.64 -19.37
C GLY A 705 -16.15 19.36 -20.44
N GLY A 706 -17.42 19.70 -20.15
CA GLY A 706 -18.29 20.46 -21.07
C GLY A 706 -17.89 21.92 -21.33
N ASN A 707 -16.75 22.38 -20.78
CA ASN A 707 -16.16 23.70 -20.99
C ASN A 707 -14.88 23.66 -21.88
N ARG A 708 -14.63 22.57 -22.61
CA ARG A 708 -13.56 22.44 -23.62
C ARG A 708 -14.15 22.33 -25.03
#